data_AF-A0AAV3W1M5-F1
#
_entry.id   AF-A0AAV3W1M5-F1
#
_cell.length_a   1.000
_cell.length_b   1.000
_cell.length_c   1.000
_cell.angle_alpha   90.00
_cell.angle_beta   90.00
_cell.angle_gamma   90.00
#
_symmetry.space_group_name_H-M   'P 1'
#
loop_
_entity.id
_entity.type
_entity.pdbx_description
1 polymer ?
#
loop_
_entity_poly.entity_id
_entity_poly.type
_entity_poly.pdbx_seq_one_letter_code
_entity_poly.pdbx_strand_id
1 'polypeptide(L)'
;MDEKTEVYQKKTIEAALNTITTKLEELTVDKEIKRRRWIWELIQNANDCATEDGVTIWIKTNKDELVFSHNGNIFTYNNLLDLITQISSKRTDDDEKVGKFGTGFIATHLISEIVTVKGVYHNKKDSMNYKCLSLKIDRSGKTDEEIKNSIMKSINDLDLLDSGQNIEWNYDKNVPTTSFVYDLTNNRSTDIETAIKSGENDLDKAIAFVLAFSDRIKKVIFNQTAYYSTCNQITINENMRVIEVEMTYGDPLKRPTYKKILVCSDPIKDVSIAVLVEPCGNNNAFRCCSTKDMTKLFCTFPLIGTEDFCFPILLNSPNFKVLQERNDINEENSNNKEILETAKYLYKKVVRYASENNWSDLYNLCYMSKSKDTQFQRQTFDSIQAIYRVLPIVDVQKYIDSNNKKSLYSTENGKLTHAVIIPFMDNPEYSDELWDLISQIKTKPIPTKISNKHWSAISPGNKVTLQKVYNILLKDKMISDFCTWFDRVDDAIPWLNNFYNLWIRSSDNQEFLSKGIAPNQMDQFVEVSKLNFDNNIDEELKDILTFFEPNFKTKLLYKGLTALADIRINSYDNEAVSSKINDYIRKQFSNESNNTVKRSTSIQDIFNRISDWFLKKPDIAKPLFKDIFDKKHQLSSHEETIRRLELAANVESTMKENNLELAQLDIFIKESSRLLQLYEKGDIMFSEDAKKLFQHISSKSIYSKERLEYLMKRSIENIYNSLSKNPLYTIESTLSEWQQNKYSTTVFSAIRDKTNIRIVIRPSDDDKIIFYEDAELEALDDTAYELWTDDGKGTVRMITLGDLIKTTGMSSIPLKKVF
;
A
#
# COMPACT_ATOMS: atom_id res chain seq x y z
N MET A 1 -43.89 -46.45 -52.23
CA MET A 1 -43.04 -46.59 -51.04
C MET A 1 -43.52 -47.81 -50.26
N ASP A 2 -42.62 -48.57 -49.64
CA ASP A 2 -42.94 -49.77 -48.85
C ASP A 2 -43.59 -49.35 -47.51
N GLU A 3 -44.62 -50.07 -47.04
CA GLU A 3 -45.45 -49.74 -45.86
C GLU A 3 -44.61 -49.56 -44.58
N LYS A 4 -43.48 -50.29 -44.49
CA LYS A 4 -42.48 -50.12 -43.43
C LYS A 4 -41.81 -48.74 -43.45
N THR A 5 -41.54 -48.19 -44.63
CA THR A 5 -40.86 -46.89 -44.81
C THR A 5 -41.73 -45.73 -44.32
N GLU A 6 -43.04 -45.79 -44.59
CA GLU A 6 -44.02 -44.80 -44.08
C GLU A 6 -44.13 -44.85 -42.55
N VAL A 7 -44.14 -46.04 -41.95
CA VAL A 7 -44.17 -46.20 -40.49
C VAL A 7 -42.89 -45.63 -39.85
N TYR A 8 -41.72 -45.86 -40.44
CA TYR A 8 -40.46 -45.28 -39.96
C TYR A 8 -40.45 -43.76 -40.08
N GLN A 9 -40.87 -43.21 -41.21
CA GLN A 9 -40.96 -41.75 -41.41
C GLN A 9 -41.90 -41.10 -40.39
N LYS A 10 -43.07 -41.70 -40.15
CA LYS A 10 -44.03 -41.20 -39.16
C LYS A 10 -43.43 -41.18 -37.75
N LYS A 11 -42.76 -42.26 -37.34
CA LYS A 11 -42.07 -42.33 -36.04
C LYS A 11 -40.92 -41.33 -35.92
N THR A 12 -40.15 -41.10 -36.98
CA THR A 12 -39.07 -40.11 -36.99
C THR A 12 -39.61 -38.70 -36.83
N ILE A 13 -40.73 -38.37 -37.49
CA ILE A 13 -41.38 -37.07 -37.36
C ILE A 13 -41.96 -36.88 -35.96
N GLU A 14 -42.58 -37.90 -35.37
CA GLU A 14 -43.06 -37.84 -33.97
C GLU A 14 -41.90 -37.66 -32.97
N ALA A 15 -40.78 -38.36 -33.17
CA ALA A 15 -39.58 -38.18 -32.34
C ALA A 15 -38.98 -36.76 -32.49
N ALA A 16 -38.99 -36.21 -33.71
CA ALA A 16 -38.50 -34.87 -34.01
C ALA A 16 -39.39 -33.82 -33.33
N LEU A 17 -40.71 -33.96 -33.45
CA LEU A 17 -41.69 -33.11 -32.79
C LEU A 17 -41.45 -33.07 -31.29
N ASN A 18 -41.43 -34.23 -30.61
CA ASN A 18 -41.20 -34.29 -29.16
C ASN A 18 -39.88 -33.61 -28.77
N THR A 19 -38.79 -33.88 -29.51
CA THR A 19 -37.48 -33.29 -29.24
C THR A 19 -37.49 -31.76 -29.40
N ILE A 20 -38.16 -31.26 -30.44
CA ILE A 20 -38.24 -29.83 -30.72
C ILE A 20 -39.12 -29.12 -29.69
N THR A 21 -40.30 -29.66 -29.39
CA THR A 21 -41.22 -29.08 -28.39
C THR A 21 -40.57 -29.00 -27.02
N THR A 22 -39.95 -30.09 -26.53
CA THR A 22 -39.24 -30.07 -25.24
C THR A 22 -38.12 -29.02 -25.22
N LYS A 23 -37.30 -28.93 -26.28
CA LYS A 23 -36.22 -27.94 -26.34
C LYS A 23 -36.76 -26.50 -26.43
N LEU A 24 -37.86 -26.25 -27.16
CA LEU A 24 -38.49 -24.93 -27.21
C LEU A 24 -39.04 -24.52 -25.84
N GLU A 25 -39.63 -25.46 -25.08
CA GLU A 25 -40.07 -25.23 -23.70
C GLU A 25 -38.88 -24.91 -22.79
N GLU A 26 -37.78 -25.66 -22.87
CA GLU A 26 -36.54 -25.38 -22.13
C GLU A 26 -36.00 -23.99 -22.42
N LEU A 27 -36.12 -23.49 -23.66
CA LEU A 27 -35.71 -22.13 -24.01
C LEU A 27 -36.55 -21.03 -23.35
N THR A 28 -37.73 -21.36 -22.81
CA THR A 28 -38.57 -20.37 -22.12
C THR A 28 -38.08 -20.00 -20.72
N VAL A 29 -37.24 -20.85 -20.11
CA VAL A 29 -36.62 -20.64 -18.80
C VAL A 29 -35.29 -19.90 -18.97
N ASP A 30 -35.01 -18.88 -18.15
CA ASP A 30 -33.79 -18.05 -18.19
C ASP A 30 -33.46 -17.48 -19.57
N LYS A 31 -34.50 -16.98 -20.26
CA LYS A 31 -34.41 -16.41 -21.61
C LYS A 31 -33.28 -15.40 -21.78
N GLU A 32 -33.04 -14.53 -20.80
CA GLU A 32 -32.01 -13.50 -20.90
C GLU A 32 -30.59 -14.06 -21.00
N ILE A 33 -30.25 -15.05 -20.18
CA ILE A 33 -28.92 -15.67 -20.22
C ILE A 33 -28.75 -16.46 -21.52
N LYS A 34 -29.77 -17.21 -21.94
CA LYS A 34 -29.76 -17.97 -23.20
C LYS A 34 -29.66 -17.05 -24.42
N ARG A 35 -30.30 -15.89 -24.38
CA ARG A 35 -30.19 -14.80 -25.37
C ARG A 35 -28.84 -14.12 -25.41
N ARG A 36 -27.93 -14.33 -24.46
CA ARG A 36 -26.53 -13.87 -24.57
C ARG A 36 -25.64 -14.90 -25.28
N ARG A 37 -26.08 -16.17 -25.35
CA ARG A 37 -25.27 -17.29 -25.86
C ARG A 37 -25.39 -17.54 -27.36
N TRP A 38 -26.44 -17.04 -28.02
CA TRP A 38 -26.72 -17.36 -29.44
C TRP A 38 -25.49 -17.17 -30.35
N ILE A 39 -24.71 -16.11 -30.11
CA ILE A 39 -23.55 -15.79 -30.94
C ILE A 39 -22.44 -16.84 -30.77
N TRP A 40 -22.22 -17.31 -29.55
CA TRP A 40 -21.22 -18.33 -29.24
C TRP A 40 -21.64 -19.71 -29.73
N GLU A 41 -22.94 -20.04 -29.69
CA GLU A 41 -23.47 -21.26 -30.29
C GLU A 41 -23.26 -21.28 -31.82
N LEU A 42 -23.47 -20.15 -32.50
CA LEU A 42 -23.22 -20.04 -33.93
C LEU A 42 -21.73 -20.06 -34.29
N ILE A 43 -20.89 -19.37 -33.52
CA ILE A 43 -19.43 -19.41 -33.70
C ILE A 43 -18.89 -20.83 -33.45
N GLN A 44 -19.42 -21.54 -32.47
CA GLN A 44 -19.07 -22.94 -32.24
C GLN A 44 -19.45 -23.82 -33.42
N ASN A 45 -20.66 -23.68 -33.96
CA ASN A 45 -21.08 -24.42 -35.16
C ASN A 45 -20.14 -24.15 -36.35
N ALA A 46 -19.72 -22.90 -36.55
CA ALA A 46 -18.76 -22.54 -37.59
C ALA A 46 -17.38 -23.17 -37.34
N ASN A 47 -16.91 -23.19 -36.10
CA ASN A 47 -15.65 -23.83 -35.69
C ASN A 47 -15.66 -25.35 -35.91
N ASP A 48 -16.78 -26.03 -35.64
CA ASP A 48 -16.93 -27.47 -35.86
C ASP A 48 -16.93 -27.83 -37.36
N CYS A 49 -17.25 -26.83 -38.20
CA CYS A 49 -17.18 -26.90 -39.65
C CYS A 49 -15.87 -26.32 -40.22
N ALA A 50 -14.88 -25.96 -39.41
CA ALA A 50 -13.63 -25.38 -39.91
C ALA A 50 -12.92 -26.33 -40.88
N THR A 51 -12.32 -25.74 -41.93
CA THR A 51 -11.43 -26.45 -42.85
C THR A 51 -10.02 -26.52 -42.27
N GLU A 52 -9.06 -27.15 -42.98
CA GLU A 52 -7.65 -27.11 -42.60
C GLU A 52 -7.10 -25.67 -42.53
N ASP A 53 -7.61 -24.79 -43.40
CA ASP A 53 -7.27 -23.35 -43.41
C ASP A 53 -7.98 -22.55 -42.31
N GLY A 54 -8.84 -23.20 -41.52
CA GLY A 54 -9.70 -22.60 -40.51
C GLY A 54 -11.03 -22.09 -41.07
N VAL A 55 -11.65 -21.17 -40.34
CA VAL A 55 -12.93 -20.54 -40.68
C VAL A 55 -12.89 -19.02 -40.51
N THR A 56 -13.50 -18.32 -41.45
CA THR A 56 -13.88 -16.91 -41.36
C THR A 56 -15.38 -16.82 -41.15
N ILE A 57 -15.78 -15.94 -40.24
CA ILE A 57 -17.17 -15.73 -39.82
C ILE A 57 -17.57 -14.30 -40.14
N TRP A 58 -18.75 -14.12 -40.71
CA TRP A 58 -19.38 -12.83 -40.96
C TRP A 58 -20.72 -12.77 -40.25
N ILE A 59 -20.95 -11.70 -39.51
CA ILE A 59 -22.17 -11.44 -38.77
C ILE A 59 -22.64 -10.06 -39.21
N LYS A 60 -23.84 -9.95 -39.74
CA LYS A 60 -24.45 -8.68 -40.14
C LYS A 60 -25.81 -8.57 -39.47
N THR A 61 -26.13 -7.40 -38.95
CA THR A 61 -27.46 -7.13 -38.41
C THR A 61 -27.95 -5.78 -38.91
N ASN A 62 -29.22 -5.73 -39.31
CA ASN A 62 -29.94 -4.51 -39.65
C ASN A 62 -31.32 -4.51 -38.97
N LYS A 63 -32.25 -3.66 -39.43
CA LYS A 63 -33.59 -3.57 -38.85
C LYS A 63 -34.47 -4.78 -39.15
N ASP A 64 -34.20 -5.48 -40.24
CA ASP A 64 -35.08 -6.49 -40.81
C ASP A 64 -34.53 -7.91 -40.64
N GLU A 65 -33.22 -8.07 -40.50
CA GLU A 65 -32.58 -9.38 -40.39
C GLU A 65 -31.29 -9.36 -39.56
N LEU A 66 -30.95 -10.55 -39.05
CA LEU A 66 -29.61 -10.91 -38.61
C LEU A 66 -29.09 -12.05 -39.49
N VAL A 67 -27.90 -11.88 -40.04
CA VAL A 67 -27.26 -12.84 -40.94
C VAL A 67 -25.96 -13.31 -40.32
N PHE A 68 -25.85 -14.61 -40.05
CA PHE A 68 -24.62 -15.25 -39.62
C PHE A 68 -24.10 -16.15 -40.74
N SER A 69 -22.86 -15.94 -41.18
CA SER A 69 -22.29 -16.64 -42.32
C SER A 69 -20.88 -17.13 -42.02
N HIS A 70 -20.46 -18.23 -42.66
CA HIS A 70 -19.10 -18.74 -42.55
C HIS A 70 -18.62 -19.39 -43.85
N ASN A 71 -17.31 -19.59 -43.98
CA ASN A 71 -16.66 -20.25 -45.12
C ASN A 71 -16.15 -21.68 -44.81
N GLY A 72 -16.62 -22.28 -43.71
CA GLY A 72 -16.32 -23.67 -43.36
C GLY A 72 -16.90 -24.69 -44.35
N ASN A 73 -16.82 -25.96 -43.98
CA ASN A 73 -17.39 -27.09 -44.71
C ASN A 73 -18.88 -26.87 -45.01
N ILE A 74 -19.27 -27.19 -46.24
CA ILE A 74 -20.65 -27.11 -46.74
C ILE A 74 -21.53 -28.24 -46.19
N PHE A 75 -22.85 -28.06 -46.28
CA PHE A 75 -23.83 -29.02 -45.74
C PHE A 75 -23.97 -30.27 -46.62
N THR A 76 -24.12 -31.43 -45.95
CA THR A 76 -24.58 -32.68 -46.58
C THR A 76 -26.08 -32.93 -46.35
N TYR A 77 -26.68 -33.90 -47.08
CA TYR A 77 -28.10 -34.26 -46.90
C TYR A 77 -28.39 -34.61 -45.45
N ASN A 78 -27.58 -35.49 -44.87
CA ASN A 78 -27.72 -35.92 -43.49
C ASN A 78 -27.57 -34.76 -42.51
N ASN A 79 -26.67 -33.80 -42.77
CA ASN A 79 -26.50 -32.65 -41.87
C ASN A 79 -27.73 -31.72 -41.89
N LEU A 80 -28.35 -31.49 -43.05
CA LEU A 80 -29.59 -30.71 -43.13
C LEU A 80 -30.77 -31.46 -42.52
N LEU A 81 -30.86 -32.77 -42.72
CA LEU A 81 -31.88 -33.59 -42.09
C LEU A 81 -31.76 -33.58 -40.56
N ASP A 82 -30.54 -33.70 -40.02
CA ASP A 82 -30.26 -33.58 -38.58
C ASP A 82 -30.64 -32.17 -38.07
N LEU A 83 -30.40 -31.12 -38.86
CA LEU A 83 -30.77 -29.73 -38.54
C LEU A 83 -32.30 -29.53 -38.50
N ILE A 84 -33.03 -30.14 -39.44
CA ILE A 84 -34.50 -30.07 -39.52
C ILE A 84 -35.14 -30.91 -38.40
N THR A 85 -34.65 -32.11 -38.17
CA THR A 85 -35.28 -33.06 -37.23
C THR A 85 -34.80 -32.91 -35.81
N GLN A 86 -33.63 -32.30 -35.61
CA GLN A 86 -33.01 -32.08 -34.29
C GLN A 86 -32.63 -33.37 -33.55
N ILE A 87 -32.64 -34.48 -34.28
CA ILE A 87 -32.21 -35.81 -33.85
C ILE A 87 -30.83 -36.04 -34.45
N SER A 88 -29.78 -35.89 -33.64
CA SER A 88 -28.42 -36.19 -34.08
C SER A 88 -28.18 -37.70 -34.11
N SER A 89 -27.69 -38.18 -35.24
CA SER A 89 -27.30 -39.58 -35.46
C SER A 89 -25.90 -39.93 -34.93
N LYS A 90 -25.11 -38.95 -34.46
CA LYS A 90 -23.75 -39.18 -33.93
C LYS A 90 -23.78 -39.68 -32.48
N ARG A 91 -24.01 -40.98 -32.31
CA ARG A 91 -23.44 -41.77 -31.21
C ARG A 91 -22.36 -42.67 -31.81
N THR A 92 -21.17 -42.12 -32.03
CA THR A 92 -19.98 -42.88 -32.44
C THR A 92 -18.83 -42.46 -31.54
N ASP A 93 -18.01 -43.42 -31.12
CA ASP A 93 -16.94 -43.39 -30.10
C ASP A 93 -15.82 -42.32 -30.26
N ASP A 94 -15.98 -41.32 -31.14
CA ASP A 94 -15.06 -40.19 -31.29
C ASP A 94 -15.54 -38.99 -30.45
N ASP A 95 -15.19 -39.04 -29.17
CA ASP A 95 -15.53 -38.07 -28.10
C ASP A 95 -14.88 -36.66 -28.25
N GLU A 96 -14.30 -36.31 -29.40
CA GLU A 96 -13.56 -35.04 -29.59
C GLU A 96 -14.38 -33.89 -30.20
N LYS A 97 -15.63 -34.10 -30.61
CA LYS A 97 -16.48 -33.01 -31.11
C LYS A 97 -17.27 -32.38 -29.97
N VAL A 98 -16.82 -31.21 -29.53
CA VAL A 98 -17.31 -30.38 -28.40
C VAL A 98 -18.81 -29.98 -28.51
N GLY A 99 -19.49 -30.30 -29.62
CA GLY A 99 -20.91 -30.06 -29.83
C GLY A 99 -21.73 -31.35 -29.97
N LYS A 100 -22.70 -31.57 -29.07
CA LYS A 100 -23.89 -32.38 -29.38
C LYS A 100 -24.68 -31.64 -30.46
N PHE A 101 -24.45 -31.96 -31.73
CA PHE A 101 -25.14 -31.35 -32.87
C PHE A 101 -26.66 -31.28 -32.62
N GLY A 102 -27.25 -30.07 -32.72
CA GLY A 102 -28.70 -29.82 -32.63
C GLY A 102 -29.12 -28.82 -31.55
N THR A 103 -28.65 -28.94 -30.30
CA THR A 103 -29.14 -28.08 -29.20
C THR A 103 -28.79 -26.60 -29.38
N GLY A 104 -27.60 -26.28 -29.88
CA GLY A 104 -27.14 -24.91 -30.09
C GLY A 104 -27.94 -24.16 -31.17
N PHE A 105 -28.34 -24.85 -32.25
CA PHE A 105 -29.14 -24.22 -33.32
C PHE A 105 -30.55 -23.88 -32.86
N ILE A 106 -31.20 -24.76 -32.07
CA ILE A 106 -32.52 -24.44 -31.51
C ILE A 106 -32.44 -23.18 -30.63
N ALA A 107 -31.39 -22.99 -29.84
CA ALA A 107 -31.22 -21.79 -29.02
C ALA A 107 -31.25 -20.48 -29.83
N THR A 108 -30.83 -20.51 -31.11
CA THR A 108 -30.88 -19.33 -31.97
C THR A 108 -32.31 -18.93 -32.38
N HIS A 109 -33.30 -19.80 -32.19
CA HIS A 109 -34.70 -19.45 -32.42
C HIS A 109 -35.26 -18.48 -31.37
N LEU A 110 -34.49 -18.21 -30.30
CA LEU A 110 -34.75 -17.07 -29.39
C LEU A 110 -34.57 -15.71 -30.07
N ILE A 111 -33.82 -15.66 -31.18
CA ILE A 111 -33.61 -14.45 -31.99
C ILE A 111 -34.68 -14.34 -33.08
N SER A 112 -34.98 -15.45 -33.77
CA SER A 112 -36.12 -15.53 -34.69
C SER A 112 -36.68 -16.95 -34.75
N GLU A 113 -38.01 -17.07 -34.64
CA GLU A 113 -38.71 -18.36 -34.80
C GLU A 113 -38.57 -18.93 -36.21
N ILE A 114 -38.14 -18.12 -37.19
CA ILE A 114 -38.00 -18.50 -38.60
C ILE A 114 -36.57 -18.22 -39.05
N VAL A 115 -35.89 -19.28 -39.50
CA VAL A 115 -34.50 -19.20 -39.96
C VAL A 115 -34.40 -19.75 -41.38
N THR A 116 -33.80 -18.97 -42.29
CA THR A 116 -33.50 -19.43 -43.64
C THR A 116 -32.02 -19.77 -43.76
N VAL A 117 -31.71 -21.03 -44.07
CA VAL A 117 -30.36 -21.50 -44.34
C VAL A 117 -30.06 -21.36 -45.82
N LYS A 118 -29.05 -20.57 -46.17
CA LYS A 118 -28.58 -20.33 -47.53
C LYS A 118 -27.14 -20.79 -47.71
N GLY A 119 -26.74 -21.10 -48.93
CA GLY A 119 -25.34 -21.40 -49.24
C GLY A 119 -25.16 -22.43 -50.34
N VAL A 120 -24.15 -23.27 -50.16
CA VAL A 120 -23.84 -24.40 -51.05
C VAL A 120 -24.01 -25.70 -50.30
N TYR A 121 -24.54 -26.69 -51.01
CA TYR A 121 -24.84 -28.02 -50.49
C TYR A 121 -24.36 -29.09 -51.47
N HIS A 122 -24.03 -30.26 -50.96
CA HIS A 122 -23.73 -31.45 -51.74
C HIS A 122 -24.34 -32.68 -51.07
N ASN A 123 -24.74 -33.70 -51.82
CA ASN A 123 -25.47 -34.84 -51.24
C ASN A 123 -24.62 -35.61 -50.20
N LYS A 124 -23.37 -35.93 -50.56
CA LYS A 124 -22.40 -36.67 -49.74
C LYS A 124 -21.04 -36.00 -49.76
N LYS A 125 -20.22 -36.25 -48.73
CA LYS A 125 -18.94 -35.58 -48.48
C LYS A 125 -18.00 -35.50 -49.71
N ASP A 126 -17.97 -36.54 -50.53
CA ASP A 126 -17.07 -36.62 -51.71
C ASP A 126 -17.78 -36.32 -53.05
N SER A 127 -19.03 -35.85 -52.99
CA SER A 127 -19.80 -35.47 -54.18
C SER A 127 -19.35 -34.12 -54.73
N MET A 128 -19.02 -34.08 -56.03
CA MET A 128 -18.83 -32.84 -56.80
C MET A 128 -20.14 -32.25 -57.36
N ASN A 129 -21.28 -32.89 -57.08
CA ASN A 129 -22.59 -32.34 -57.43
C ASN A 129 -23.01 -31.32 -56.35
N TYR A 130 -22.78 -30.04 -56.65
CA TYR A 130 -23.15 -28.91 -55.80
C TYR A 130 -24.52 -28.38 -56.16
N LYS A 131 -25.30 -27.91 -55.18
CA LYS A 131 -26.58 -27.23 -55.39
C LYS A 131 -26.67 -25.97 -54.56
N CYS A 132 -27.48 -25.03 -55.04
CA CYS A 132 -27.79 -23.80 -54.30
C CYS A 132 -28.71 -24.15 -53.12
N LEU A 133 -28.23 -23.92 -51.90
CA LEU A 133 -29.00 -24.13 -50.68
C LEU A 133 -29.85 -22.89 -50.38
N SER A 134 -31.16 -23.11 -50.20
CA SER A 134 -32.10 -22.13 -49.64
C SER A 134 -33.25 -22.88 -48.97
N LEU A 135 -33.08 -23.21 -47.69
CA LEU A 135 -34.02 -24.00 -46.90
C LEU A 135 -34.60 -23.15 -45.76
N LYS A 136 -35.92 -23.06 -45.68
CA LYS A 136 -36.62 -22.34 -44.60
C LYS A 136 -36.99 -23.30 -43.47
N ILE A 137 -36.48 -23.05 -42.27
CA ILE A 137 -36.83 -23.79 -41.05
C ILE A 137 -37.75 -22.89 -40.21
N ASP A 138 -38.97 -23.35 -39.99
CA ASP A 138 -40.01 -22.60 -39.29
C ASP A 138 -40.36 -23.28 -37.97
N ARG A 139 -40.28 -22.54 -36.86
CA ARG A 139 -40.63 -22.96 -35.49
C ARG A 139 -41.64 -22.03 -34.84
N SER A 140 -42.38 -21.25 -35.61
CA SER A 140 -43.37 -20.29 -35.10
C SER A 140 -44.67 -20.94 -34.61
N GLY A 141 -44.94 -22.19 -35.01
CA GLY A 141 -46.13 -22.95 -34.64
C GLY A 141 -46.35 -23.01 -33.12
N LYS A 142 -47.60 -22.82 -32.69
CA LYS A 142 -48.04 -22.83 -31.29
C LYS A 142 -48.70 -24.15 -30.88
N THR A 143 -49.00 -25.01 -31.85
CA THR A 143 -49.53 -26.36 -31.61
C THR A 143 -48.59 -27.42 -32.16
N ASP A 144 -48.63 -28.62 -31.57
CA ASP A 144 -47.86 -29.77 -32.03
C ASP A 144 -48.11 -30.08 -33.51
N GLU A 145 -49.35 -29.92 -34.00
CA GLU A 145 -49.70 -30.17 -35.39
C GLU A 145 -49.10 -29.12 -36.34
N GLU A 146 -49.05 -27.85 -35.94
CA GLU A 146 -48.38 -26.79 -36.71
C GLU A 146 -46.87 -27.04 -36.82
N ILE A 147 -46.21 -27.38 -35.70
CA ILE A 147 -44.78 -27.70 -35.68
C ILE A 147 -44.51 -28.94 -36.54
N LYS A 148 -45.34 -29.97 -36.42
CA LYS A 148 -45.23 -31.19 -37.24
C LYS A 148 -45.35 -30.90 -38.73
N ASN A 149 -46.32 -30.08 -39.14
CA ASN A 149 -46.49 -29.65 -40.52
C ASN A 149 -45.28 -28.85 -41.03
N SER A 150 -44.67 -28.01 -40.18
CA SER A 150 -43.45 -27.27 -40.52
C SER A 150 -42.24 -28.19 -40.75
N ILE A 151 -42.11 -29.26 -39.95
CA ILE A 151 -41.05 -30.28 -40.09
C ILE A 151 -41.24 -31.02 -41.42
N MET A 152 -42.45 -31.51 -41.69
CA MET A 152 -42.75 -32.21 -42.95
C MET A 152 -42.47 -31.33 -44.16
N LYS A 153 -42.89 -30.07 -44.11
CA LYS A 153 -42.60 -29.12 -45.18
C LYS A 153 -41.09 -28.94 -45.41
N SER A 154 -40.32 -28.77 -44.34
CA SER A 154 -38.87 -28.60 -44.42
C SER A 154 -38.17 -29.84 -45.02
N ILE A 155 -38.65 -31.05 -44.69
CA ILE A 155 -38.12 -32.30 -45.27
C ILE A 155 -38.46 -32.37 -46.77
N ASN A 156 -39.70 -32.06 -47.16
CA ASN A 156 -40.08 -32.03 -48.57
C ASN A 156 -39.28 -30.98 -49.36
N ASP A 157 -39.05 -29.80 -48.78
CA ASP A 157 -38.23 -28.74 -49.40
C ASP A 157 -36.77 -29.21 -49.57
N LEU A 158 -36.23 -30.00 -48.63
CA LEU A 158 -34.91 -30.62 -48.74
C LEU A 158 -34.85 -31.68 -49.85
N ASP A 159 -35.88 -32.53 -49.99
CA ASP A 159 -35.96 -33.54 -51.06
C ASP A 159 -36.04 -32.89 -52.45
N LEU A 160 -36.81 -31.79 -52.56
CA LEU A 160 -36.89 -30.99 -53.79
C LEU A 160 -35.55 -30.34 -54.12
N LEU A 161 -34.85 -29.82 -53.12
CA LEU A 161 -33.50 -29.27 -53.27
C LEU A 161 -32.52 -30.36 -53.72
N ASP A 162 -32.55 -31.56 -53.14
CA ASP A 162 -31.70 -32.67 -53.57
C ASP A 162 -32.11 -33.28 -54.91
N SER A 163 -33.30 -32.97 -55.43
CA SER A 163 -33.68 -33.32 -56.81
C SER A 163 -33.37 -32.21 -57.82
N GLY A 164 -32.89 -31.05 -57.34
CA GLY A 164 -32.63 -29.85 -58.15
C GLY A 164 -31.40 -29.94 -59.06
N GLN A 165 -31.25 -28.92 -59.91
CA GLN A 165 -30.10 -28.79 -60.82
C GLN A 165 -28.81 -28.52 -60.06
N ASN A 166 -27.72 -29.10 -60.56
CA ASN A 166 -26.38 -28.81 -60.05
C ASN A 166 -25.93 -27.41 -60.47
N ILE A 167 -25.08 -26.80 -59.65
CA ILE A 167 -24.42 -25.53 -59.91
C ILE A 167 -22.92 -25.75 -60.08
N GLU A 168 -22.27 -24.90 -60.88
CA GLU A 168 -20.81 -24.77 -60.85
C GLU A 168 -20.41 -24.03 -59.58
N TRP A 169 -19.50 -24.62 -58.81
CA TRP A 169 -19.01 -23.99 -57.59
C TRP A 169 -17.54 -24.32 -57.37
N ASN A 170 -16.78 -23.30 -56.99
CA ASN A 170 -15.41 -23.40 -56.54
C ASN A 170 -15.30 -22.73 -55.17
N TYR A 171 -14.53 -23.34 -54.28
CA TYR A 171 -14.30 -22.80 -52.96
C TYR A 171 -13.51 -21.49 -53.03
N ASP A 172 -14.02 -20.43 -52.39
CA ASP A 172 -13.30 -19.18 -52.14
C ASP A 172 -13.33 -18.87 -50.65
N LYS A 173 -12.15 -18.80 -50.03
CA LYS A 173 -11.99 -18.49 -48.61
C LYS A 173 -12.56 -17.12 -48.21
N ASN A 174 -12.75 -16.19 -49.13
CA ASN A 174 -13.29 -14.86 -48.84
C ASN A 174 -14.81 -14.77 -49.01
N VAL A 175 -15.45 -15.85 -49.48
CA VAL A 175 -16.89 -15.90 -49.75
C VAL A 175 -17.55 -16.86 -48.76
N PRO A 176 -18.69 -16.48 -48.15
CA PRO A 176 -19.42 -17.41 -47.31
C PRO A 176 -19.94 -18.63 -48.08
N THR A 177 -19.73 -19.80 -47.52
CA THR A 177 -20.25 -21.08 -48.03
C THR A 177 -21.62 -21.41 -47.46
N THR A 178 -21.87 -20.95 -46.23
CA THR A 178 -23.12 -21.18 -45.48
C THR A 178 -23.55 -19.88 -44.81
N SER A 179 -24.86 -19.60 -44.78
CA SER A 179 -25.47 -18.45 -44.12
C SER A 179 -26.78 -18.84 -43.43
N PHE A 180 -26.97 -18.40 -42.20
CA PHE A 180 -28.22 -18.44 -41.46
C PHE A 180 -28.81 -17.03 -41.43
N VAL A 181 -30.00 -16.88 -42.02
CA VAL A 181 -30.74 -15.61 -42.08
C VAL A 181 -31.91 -15.68 -41.12
N TYR A 182 -31.84 -14.89 -40.05
CA TYR A 182 -32.86 -14.74 -39.04
C TYR A 182 -33.75 -13.55 -39.41
N ASP A 183 -35.02 -13.82 -39.71
CA ASP A 183 -36.00 -12.80 -40.08
C ASP A 183 -36.49 -12.06 -38.83
N LEU A 184 -36.29 -10.74 -38.78
CA LEU A 184 -36.68 -9.87 -37.68
C LEU A 184 -37.84 -8.92 -38.06
N THR A 185 -38.28 -8.92 -39.32
CA THR A 185 -39.24 -7.94 -39.88
C THR A 185 -40.51 -7.80 -39.04
N ASN A 186 -41.07 -8.91 -38.58
CA ASN A 186 -42.33 -8.96 -37.84
C ASN A 186 -42.18 -9.18 -36.33
N ASN A 187 -40.95 -9.36 -35.83
CA ASN A 187 -40.69 -9.82 -34.46
C ASN A 187 -39.61 -9.01 -33.71
N ARG A 188 -39.19 -7.83 -34.21
CA ARG A 188 -38.17 -7.00 -33.55
C ARG A 188 -38.70 -6.29 -32.31
N SER A 189 -38.81 -7.05 -31.23
CA SER A 189 -39.08 -6.57 -29.88
C SER A 189 -37.84 -5.90 -29.26
N THR A 190 -38.04 -5.04 -28.27
CA THR A 190 -36.99 -4.44 -27.43
C THR A 190 -36.06 -5.49 -26.84
N ASP A 191 -36.63 -6.64 -26.47
CA ASP A 191 -35.96 -7.82 -25.98
C ASP A 191 -34.93 -8.41 -26.94
N ILE A 192 -35.29 -8.56 -28.22
CA ILE A 192 -34.40 -9.10 -29.24
C ILE A 192 -33.30 -8.09 -29.58
N GLU A 193 -33.64 -6.79 -29.65
CA GLU A 193 -32.61 -5.76 -29.82
C GLU A 193 -31.60 -5.76 -28.66
N THR A 194 -32.08 -5.97 -27.44
CA THR A 194 -31.24 -6.08 -26.25
C THR A 194 -30.36 -7.33 -26.31
N ALA A 195 -30.90 -8.46 -26.79
CA ALA A 195 -30.14 -9.71 -26.99
C ALA A 195 -29.03 -9.59 -28.05
N ILE A 196 -29.30 -8.88 -29.15
CA ILE A 196 -28.29 -8.66 -30.20
C ILE A 196 -27.18 -7.74 -29.68
N LYS A 197 -27.54 -6.63 -29.02
CA LYS A 197 -26.58 -5.70 -28.43
C LYS A 197 -25.74 -6.34 -27.32
N SER A 198 -26.34 -7.17 -26.47
CA SER A 198 -25.60 -7.88 -25.43
C SER A 198 -24.66 -8.93 -26.03
N GLY A 199 -25.09 -9.66 -27.07
CA GLY A 199 -24.23 -10.57 -27.83
C GLY A 199 -23.03 -9.88 -28.49
N GLU A 200 -23.24 -8.69 -29.08
CA GLU A 200 -22.15 -7.86 -29.64
C GLU A 200 -21.15 -7.44 -28.55
N ASN A 201 -21.62 -6.96 -27.41
CA ASN A 201 -20.77 -6.57 -26.29
C ASN A 201 -20.01 -7.77 -25.68
N ASP A 202 -20.65 -8.94 -25.57
CA ASP A 202 -20.00 -10.16 -25.09
C ASP A 202 -18.94 -10.66 -26.09
N LEU A 203 -19.21 -10.55 -27.40
CA LEU A 203 -18.21 -10.81 -28.44
C LEU A 203 -17.00 -9.90 -28.27
N ASP A 204 -17.20 -8.58 -28.17
CA ASP A 204 -16.12 -7.59 -28.02
C ASP A 204 -15.21 -7.86 -26.82
N LYS A 205 -15.78 -8.36 -25.73
CA LYS A 205 -15.05 -8.71 -24.49
C LYS A 205 -14.24 -9.99 -24.64
N ALA A 206 -14.78 -11.03 -25.27
CA ALA A 206 -14.21 -12.37 -25.22
C ALA A 206 -13.55 -12.86 -26.52
N ILE A 207 -13.87 -12.27 -27.68
CA ILE A 207 -13.41 -12.77 -28.99
C ILE A 207 -11.89 -12.80 -29.11
N ALA A 208 -11.21 -11.82 -28.51
CA ALA A 208 -9.76 -11.78 -28.54
C ALA A 208 -9.15 -13.01 -27.83
N PHE A 209 -9.74 -13.48 -26.73
CA PHE A 209 -9.29 -14.68 -26.05
C PHE A 209 -9.61 -15.95 -26.85
N VAL A 210 -10.77 -16.02 -27.50
CA VAL A 210 -11.12 -17.14 -28.39
C VAL A 210 -10.10 -17.26 -29.53
N LEU A 211 -9.73 -16.13 -30.16
CA LEU A 211 -8.71 -16.07 -31.21
C LEU A 211 -7.28 -16.35 -30.69
N ALA A 212 -7.04 -16.19 -29.39
CA ALA A 212 -5.78 -16.54 -28.74
C ALA A 212 -5.71 -18.02 -28.31
N PHE A 213 -6.86 -18.67 -28.09
CA PHE A 213 -6.96 -20.06 -27.69
C PHE A 213 -7.14 -21.03 -28.87
N SER A 214 -7.73 -20.59 -29.97
CA SER A 214 -8.06 -21.46 -31.12
C SER A 214 -7.51 -20.90 -32.43
N ASP A 215 -6.70 -21.72 -33.10
CA ASP A 215 -6.20 -21.41 -34.45
C ASP A 215 -7.21 -21.78 -35.54
N ARG A 216 -8.33 -22.44 -35.20
CA ARG A 216 -9.38 -22.82 -36.16
C ARG A 216 -10.20 -21.62 -36.63
N ILE A 217 -10.36 -20.60 -35.81
CA ILE A 217 -11.05 -19.37 -36.18
C ILE A 217 -10.01 -18.34 -36.61
N LYS A 218 -10.00 -17.99 -37.90
CA LYS A 218 -9.02 -17.04 -38.46
C LYS A 218 -9.48 -15.60 -38.33
N LYS A 219 -10.76 -15.36 -38.57
CA LYS A 219 -11.31 -14.01 -38.64
C LYS A 219 -12.80 -14.01 -38.30
N VAL A 220 -13.22 -13.05 -37.50
CA VAL A 220 -14.63 -12.76 -37.25
C VAL A 220 -14.91 -11.33 -37.67
N ILE A 221 -15.98 -11.11 -38.42
CA ILE A 221 -16.40 -9.79 -38.89
C ILE A 221 -17.82 -9.57 -38.39
N PHE A 222 -18.02 -8.63 -37.48
CA PHE A 222 -19.35 -8.22 -37.03
C PHE A 222 -19.64 -6.83 -37.57
N ASN A 223 -20.65 -6.71 -38.43
CA ASN A 223 -21.00 -5.50 -39.17
C ASN A 223 -19.79 -4.93 -39.93
N GLN A 224 -19.17 -3.88 -39.39
CA GLN A 224 -18.02 -3.20 -39.96
C GLN A 224 -16.75 -3.39 -39.14
N THR A 225 -16.79 -4.18 -38.07
CA THR A 225 -15.62 -4.44 -37.22
C THR A 225 -15.10 -5.85 -37.50
N ALA A 226 -13.80 -5.99 -37.77
CA ALA A 226 -13.17 -7.28 -37.99
C ALA A 226 -12.09 -7.55 -36.95
N TYR A 227 -12.09 -8.78 -36.43
CA TYR A 227 -11.19 -9.31 -35.40
C TYR A 227 -10.40 -10.46 -36.00
N TYR A 228 -9.07 -10.44 -35.85
CA TYR A 228 -8.22 -11.56 -36.25
C TYR A 228 -6.94 -11.60 -35.41
N SER A 229 -6.44 -12.82 -35.21
CA SER A 229 -5.12 -13.03 -34.61
C SER A 229 -4.05 -12.67 -35.64
N THR A 230 -3.09 -11.84 -35.24
CA THR A 230 -1.97 -11.46 -36.11
C THR A 230 -0.89 -12.56 -36.10
N CYS A 231 0.02 -12.51 -37.07
CA CYS A 231 1.24 -13.33 -37.02
C CYS A 231 2.27 -12.83 -36.00
N ASN A 232 2.05 -11.67 -35.38
CA ASN A 232 2.93 -11.08 -34.37
C ASN A 232 2.72 -11.80 -33.02
N GLN A 233 3.43 -12.89 -32.81
CA GLN A 233 3.47 -13.60 -31.54
C GLN A 233 4.85 -13.43 -30.89
N ILE A 234 4.85 -13.10 -29.60
CA ILE A 234 6.09 -13.00 -28.81
C ILE A 234 6.15 -14.22 -27.90
N THR A 235 7.05 -15.16 -28.20
CA THR A 235 7.35 -16.27 -27.31
C THR A 235 8.20 -15.78 -26.15
N ILE A 236 7.69 -15.91 -24.92
CA ILE A 236 8.42 -15.56 -23.71
C ILE A 236 9.26 -16.74 -23.23
N ASN A 237 8.65 -17.93 -23.17
CA ASN A 237 9.30 -19.18 -22.79
C ASN A 237 8.50 -20.38 -23.34
N GLU A 238 8.87 -21.60 -22.94
CA GLU A 238 8.22 -22.84 -23.38
C GLU A 238 6.70 -22.91 -23.13
N ASN A 239 6.19 -22.24 -22.08
CA ASN A 239 4.77 -22.25 -21.73
C ASN A 239 4.05 -20.94 -22.07
N MET A 240 4.77 -19.83 -22.22
CA MET A 240 4.21 -18.49 -22.28
C MET A 240 4.44 -17.82 -23.62
N ARG A 241 3.36 -17.30 -24.20
CA ARG A 241 3.36 -16.51 -25.42
C ARG A 241 2.45 -15.30 -25.27
N VAL A 242 2.79 -14.21 -25.94
CA VAL A 242 1.90 -13.05 -26.10
C VAL A 242 1.38 -13.06 -27.52
N ILE A 243 0.05 -13.12 -27.65
CA ILE A 243 -0.66 -13.13 -28.92
C ILE A 243 -1.30 -11.76 -29.11
N GLU A 244 -1.06 -11.13 -30.26
CA GLU A 244 -1.67 -9.86 -30.64
C GLU A 244 -2.89 -10.11 -31.52
N VAL A 245 -4.05 -9.62 -31.06
CA VAL A 245 -5.31 -9.62 -31.81
C VAL A 245 -5.58 -8.21 -32.31
N GLU A 246 -5.74 -8.08 -33.62
CA GLU A 246 -6.04 -6.82 -34.29
C GLU A 246 -7.55 -6.66 -34.50
N MET A 247 -8.03 -5.45 -34.26
CA MET A 247 -9.40 -5.03 -34.48
C MET A 247 -9.38 -3.88 -35.49
N THR A 248 -9.98 -4.12 -36.65
CA THR A 248 -10.11 -3.15 -37.75
C THR A 248 -11.56 -2.68 -37.89
N TYR A 249 -11.76 -1.48 -38.38
CA TYR A 249 -13.08 -0.85 -38.50
C TYR A 249 -13.35 -0.43 -39.94
N GLY A 250 -14.62 -0.44 -40.35
CA GLY A 250 -15.03 -0.04 -41.69
C GLY A 250 -14.87 1.46 -41.96
N ASP A 251 -14.76 2.28 -40.91
CA ASP A 251 -14.40 3.69 -41.01
C ASP A 251 -12.89 3.84 -41.32
N PRO A 252 -12.50 4.31 -42.52
CA PRO A 252 -11.10 4.45 -42.91
C PRO A 252 -10.30 5.43 -42.03
N LEU A 253 -10.98 6.35 -41.32
CA LEU A 253 -10.33 7.31 -40.42
C LEU A 253 -10.02 6.69 -39.05
N LYS A 254 -10.70 5.61 -38.68
CA LYS A 254 -10.52 4.94 -37.40
C LYS A 254 -9.36 3.95 -37.49
N ARG A 255 -8.27 4.24 -36.78
CA ARG A 255 -7.08 3.38 -36.76
C ARG A 255 -7.40 1.99 -36.18
N PRO A 256 -6.72 0.93 -36.66
CA PRO A 256 -6.77 -0.37 -36.02
C PRO A 256 -6.37 -0.27 -34.55
N THR A 257 -6.98 -1.13 -33.73
CA THR A 257 -6.63 -1.27 -32.32
C THR A 257 -6.15 -2.69 -32.06
N TYR A 258 -5.29 -2.84 -31.05
CA TYR A 258 -4.60 -4.09 -30.78
C TYR A 258 -4.82 -4.50 -29.32
N LYS A 259 -5.19 -5.76 -29.10
CA LYS A 259 -5.25 -6.38 -27.78
C LYS A 259 -4.14 -7.42 -27.69
N LYS A 260 -3.26 -7.30 -26.70
CA LYS A 260 -2.21 -8.30 -26.45
C LYS A 260 -2.62 -9.20 -25.30
N ILE A 261 -2.57 -10.50 -25.55
CA ILE A 261 -3.03 -11.52 -24.60
C ILE A 261 -1.84 -12.39 -24.25
N LEU A 262 -1.45 -12.39 -22.99
CA LEU A 262 -0.53 -13.39 -22.47
C LEU A 262 -1.31 -14.70 -22.33
N VAL A 263 -0.85 -15.76 -23.00
CA VAL A 263 -1.33 -17.13 -22.84
C VAL A 263 -0.22 -17.96 -22.21
N CYS A 264 -0.50 -18.60 -21.08
CA CYS A 264 0.35 -19.61 -20.48
C CYS A 264 -0.35 -20.97 -20.54
N SER A 265 0.26 -21.95 -21.21
CA SER A 265 -0.39 -23.23 -21.50
C SER A 265 0.46 -24.44 -21.11
N ASP A 266 -0.22 -25.52 -20.74
CA ASP A 266 0.28 -26.89 -20.69
C ASP A 266 -0.32 -27.65 -21.89
N PRO A 267 0.46 -27.89 -22.96
CA PRO A 267 -0.03 -28.57 -24.16
C PRO A 267 -0.35 -30.06 -23.94
N ILE A 268 0.21 -30.70 -22.92
CA ILE A 268 -0.03 -32.14 -22.67
C ILE A 268 -1.40 -32.34 -22.04
N LYS A 269 -1.81 -31.41 -21.18
CA LYS A 269 -3.10 -31.47 -20.46
C LYS A 269 -4.21 -30.64 -21.12
N ASP A 270 -3.90 -29.93 -22.20
CA ASP A 270 -4.78 -28.96 -22.85
C ASP A 270 -5.38 -27.95 -21.86
N VAL A 271 -4.53 -27.40 -20.99
CA VAL A 271 -4.93 -26.37 -20.02
C VAL A 271 -4.20 -25.08 -20.32
N SER A 272 -4.94 -23.99 -20.45
CA SER A 272 -4.39 -22.66 -20.72
C SER A 272 -4.98 -21.63 -19.79
N ILE A 273 -4.17 -20.68 -19.32
CA ILE A 273 -4.64 -19.48 -18.64
C ILE A 273 -4.26 -18.26 -19.48
N ALA A 274 -5.07 -17.21 -19.42
CA ALA A 274 -4.80 -15.99 -20.16
C ALA A 274 -5.16 -14.71 -19.42
N VAL A 275 -4.42 -13.65 -19.74
CA VAL A 275 -4.67 -12.31 -19.21
C VAL A 275 -4.35 -11.26 -20.26
N LEU A 276 -5.14 -10.18 -20.29
CA LEU A 276 -4.89 -9.03 -21.15
C LEU A 276 -3.71 -8.22 -20.60
N VAL A 277 -2.78 -7.87 -21.47
CA VAL A 277 -1.55 -7.15 -21.13
C VAL A 277 -1.29 -5.98 -22.06
N GLU A 278 -0.68 -4.92 -21.55
CA GLU A 278 -0.20 -3.79 -22.34
C GLU A 278 1.33 -3.71 -22.24
N PRO A 279 2.07 -3.53 -23.34
CA PRO A 279 3.53 -3.42 -23.29
C PRO A 279 3.94 -2.14 -22.56
N CYS A 280 4.90 -2.25 -21.65
CA CYS A 280 5.35 -1.14 -20.81
C CYS A 280 6.88 -1.03 -20.90
N GLY A 281 7.36 -0.06 -21.69
CA GLY A 281 8.81 0.13 -21.91
C GLY A 281 9.46 -0.95 -22.79
N ASN A 282 10.77 -1.11 -22.62
CA ASN A 282 11.59 -2.10 -23.34
C ASN A 282 11.90 -3.28 -22.39
N ASN A 283 12.03 -4.51 -22.92
CA ASN A 283 12.34 -5.78 -22.21
C ASN A 283 11.15 -6.62 -21.68
N ASN A 284 10.10 -6.87 -22.48
CA ASN A 284 9.00 -7.80 -22.09
C ASN A 284 8.35 -7.48 -20.73
N ALA A 285 8.40 -6.22 -20.32
CA ALA A 285 7.66 -5.70 -19.18
C ALA A 285 6.25 -5.33 -19.66
N PHE A 286 5.26 -5.77 -18.90
CA PHE A 286 3.86 -5.58 -19.25
C PHE A 286 3.08 -4.99 -18.07
N ARG A 287 2.04 -4.25 -18.40
CA ARG A 287 0.99 -3.84 -17.48
C ARG A 287 -0.15 -4.85 -17.57
N CYS A 288 -0.58 -5.41 -16.44
CA CYS A 288 -1.73 -6.31 -16.39
C CYS A 288 -3.03 -5.52 -16.42
N CYS A 289 -3.95 -5.88 -17.32
CA CYS A 289 -5.26 -5.24 -17.41
C CYS A 289 -6.30 -5.97 -16.55
N SER A 290 -7.34 -5.24 -16.13
CA SER A 290 -8.44 -5.82 -15.35
C SER A 290 -9.24 -6.81 -16.19
N THR A 291 -9.60 -7.95 -15.58
CA THR A 291 -10.49 -8.97 -16.14
C THR A 291 -11.74 -9.16 -15.28
N LYS A 292 -12.10 -8.17 -14.46
CA LYS A 292 -13.20 -8.27 -13.48
C LYS A 292 -14.56 -8.57 -14.14
N ASP A 293 -14.88 -7.90 -15.24
CA ASP A 293 -16.19 -8.01 -15.91
C ASP A 293 -16.15 -8.97 -17.12
N MET A 294 -15.19 -9.90 -17.12
CA MET A 294 -14.98 -10.89 -18.17
C MET A 294 -15.33 -12.28 -17.64
N THR A 295 -15.93 -13.10 -18.50
CA THR A 295 -16.13 -14.53 -18.27
C THR A 295 -14.80 -15.20 -17.92
N LYS A 296 -14.75 -16.00 -16.85
CA LYS A 296 -13.49 -16.60 -16.38
C LYS A 296 -13.20 -17.95 -17.01
N LEU A 297 -14.23 -18.75 -17.29
CA LEU A 297 -14.06 -20.11 -17.80
C LEU A 297 -14.36 -20.22 -19.29
N PHE A 298 -13.52 -20.95 -20.00
CA PHE A 298 -13.63 -21.23 -21.41
C PHE A 298 -13.51 -22.74 -21.64
N CYS A 299 -14.44 -23.28 -22.42
CA CYS A 299 -14.35 -24.62 -22.99
C CYS A 299 -14.29 -24.46 -24.51
N THR A 300 -13.13 -24.00 -25.01
CA THR A 300 -12.93 -23.39 -26.34
C THR A 300 -13.62 -22.02 -26.50
N PHE A 301 -14.86 -21.91 -26.02
CA PHE A 301 -15.70 -20.71 -26.03
C PHE A 301 -16.07 -20.29 -24.60
N PRO A 302 -16.41 -19.01 -24.36
CA PRO A 302 -16.73 -18.52 -23.02
C PRO A 302 -17.98 -19.19 -22.43
N LEU A 303 -17.88 -19.64 -21.17
CA LEU A 303 -19.00 -20.12 -20.37
C LEU A 303 -19.70 -18.94 -19.70
N ILE A 304 -20.65 -18.31 -20.41
CA ILE A 304 -21.35 -17.10 -19.97
C ILE A 304 -22.06 -17.35 -18.63
N GLY A 305 -21.76 -16.51 -17.62
CA GLY A 305 -22.20 -16.66 -16.23
C GLY A 305 -21.05 -16.92 -15.25
N THR A 306 -19.84 -17.24 -15.74
CA THR A 306 -18.67 -17.54 -14.90
C THR A 306 -17.82 -16.31 -14.56
N GLU A 307 -18.34 -15.09 -14.68
CA GLU A 307 -17.61 -13.85 -14.36
C GLU A 307 -17.14 -13.80 -12.89
N ASP A 308 -17.94 -14.37 -11.99
CA ASP A 308 -17.68 -14.42 -10.56
C ASP A 308 -16.96 -15.70 -10.09
N PHE A 309 -16.56 -16.58 -11.02
CA PHE A 309 -15.82 -17.79 -10.65
C PHE A 309 -14.52 -17.45 -9.91
N CYS A 310 -14.20 -18.19 -8.85
CA CYS A 310 -13.05 -17.97 -7.97
C CYS A 310 -11.67 -18.27 -8.62
N PHE A 311 -11.35 -17.60 -9.73
CA PHE A 311 -10.04 -17.62 -10.38
C PHE A 311 -9.71 -16.22 -10.93
N PRO A 312 -8.48 -15.72 -10.76
CA PRO A 312 -8.19 -14.30 -10.99
C PRO A 312 -8.18 -13.89 -12.47
N ILE A 313 -7.79 -14.82 -13.35
CA ILE A 313 -7.61 -14.59 -14.78
C ILE A 313 -8.45 -15.61 -15.58
N LEU A 314 -8.36 -15.61 -16.91
CA LEU A 314 -9.16 -16.51 -17.73
C LEU A 314 -8.51 -17.89 -17.75
N LEU A 315 -9.34 -18.94 -17.73
CA LEU A 315 -8.96 -20.34 -17.74
C LEU A 315 -9.70 -21.05 -18.88
N ASN A 316 -8.94 -21.66 -19.78
CA ASN A 316 -9.44 -22.44 -20.90
C ASN A 316 -8.98 -23.90 -20.82
N SER A 317 -9.92 -24.82 -21.06
CA SER A 317 -9.60 -26.20 -21.43
C SER A 317 -10.75 -26.79 -22.26
N PRO A 318 -10.49 -27.38 -23.43
CA PRO A 318 -11.53 -28.10 -24.19
C PRO A 318 -12.07 -29.32 -23.45
N ASN A 319 -11.34 -29.80 -22.43
CA ASN A 319 -11.68 -31.01 -21.67
C ASN A 319 -12.60 -30.75 -20.47
N PHE A 320 -13.04 -29.51 -20.25
CA PHE A 320 -13.98 -29.19 -19.16
C PHE A 320 -15.29 -29.96 -19.30
N LYS A 321 -15.71 -30.61 -18.21
CA LYS A 321 -17.05 -31.17 -18.07
C LYS A 321 -17.99 -30.09 -17.54
N VAL A 322 -18.76 -29.50 -18.45
CA VAL A 322 -19.68 -28.37 -18.19
C VAL A 322 -21.06 -28.84 -17.72
N LEU A 323 -21.79 -27.96 -17.03
CA LEU A 323 -23.22 -28.18 -16.75
C LEU A 323 -24.04 -28.17 -18.04
N GLN A 324 -25.26 -28.74 -18.00
CA GLN A 324 -26.15 -28.82 -19.17
C GLN A 324 -26.40 -27.45 -19.81
N GLU A 325 -26.50 -26.42 -18.99
CA GLU A 325 -26.74 -25.05 -19.45
C GLU A 325 -25.46 -24.34 -19.93
N ARG A 326 -24.26 -24.89 -19.70
CA ARG A 326 -22.96 -24.25 -20.03
C ARG A 326 -22.77 -22.86 -19.40
N ASN A 327 -23.40 -22.58 -18.25
CA ASN A 327 -23.09 -21.45 -17.37
C ASN A 327 -21.96 -21.73 -16.39
N ASP A 328 -21.59 -22.99 -16.18
CA ASP A 328 -20.54 -23.36 -15.24
C ASP A 328 -19.98 -24.77 -15.53
N ILE A 329 -19.01 -25.19 -14.73
CA ILE A 329 -18.41 -26.52 -14.73
C ILE A 329 -19.01 -27.41 -13.63
N ASN A 330 -18.98 -28.73 -13.84
CA ASN A 330 -19.28 -29.68 -12.78
C ASN A 330 -18.09 -29.75 -11.80
N GLU A 331 -18.18 -29.04 -10.68
CA GLU A 331 -17.10 -28.95 -9.68
C GLU A 331 -16.79 -30.29 -8.97
N GLU A 332 -17.70 -31.26 -8.99
CA GLU A 332 -17.48 -32.57 -8.37
C GLU A 332 -16.62 -33.50 -9.24
N ASN A 333 -16.57 -33.23 -10.55
CA ASN A 333 -15.88 -34.04 -11.54
C ASN A 333 -14.35 -34.06 -11.33
N SER A 334 -13.75 -35.26 -11.36
CA SER A 334 -12.30 -35.44 -11.16
C SER A 334 -11.43 -34.77 -12.23
N ASN A 335 -11.86 -34.78 -13.49
CA ASN A 335 -11.13 -34.14 -14.59
C ASN A 335 -11.07 -32.62 -14.41
N ASN A 336 -12.18 -32.00 -14.01
CA ASN A 336 -12.23 -30.56 -13.75
C ASN A 336 -11.33 -30.16 -12.57
N LYS A 337 -11.25 -31.00 -11.53
CA LYS A 337 -10.31 -30.82 -10.41
C LYS A 337 -8.86 -30.84 -10.90
N GLU A 338 -8.50 -31.81 -11.76
CA GLU A 338 -7.14 -31.89 -12.33
C GLU A 338 -6.80 -30.71 -13.25
N ILE A 339 -7.76 -30.27 -14.08
CA ILE A 339 -7.61 -29.07 -14.91
C ILE A 339 -7.31 -27.86 -14.02
N LEU A 340 -8.02 -27.72 -12.91
CA LEU A 340 -7.83 -26.59 -12.01
C LEU A 340 -6.50 -26.65 -11.24
N GLU A 341 -6.03 -27.83 -10.84
CA GLU A 341 -4.68 -27.99 -10.28
C GLU A 341 -3.59 -27.59 -11.28
N THR A 342 -3.75 -27.99 -12.54
CA THR A 342 -2.86 -27.58 -13.63
C THR A 342 -2.92 -26.06 -13.83
N ALA A 343 -4.11 -25.47 -13.80
CA ALA A 343 -4.30 -24.02 -13.89
C ALA A 343 -3.63 -23.26 -12.74
N LYS A 344 -3.71 -23.76 -11.50
CA LYS A 344 -3.02 -23.18 -10.33
C LYS A 344 -1.50 -23.19 -10.52
N TYR A 345 -0.97 -24.29 -11.06
CA TYR A 345 0.46 -24.40 -11.39
C TYR A 345 0.88 -23.37 -12.45
N LEU A 346 0.13 -23.25 -13.54
CA LEU A 346 0.38 -22.25 -14.58
C LEU A 346 0.27 -20.82 -14.02
N TYR A 347 -0.75 -20.56 -13.18
CA TYR A 347 -0.94 -19.25 -12.55
C TYR A 347 0.26 -18.86 -11.70
N LYS A 348 0.80 -19.80 -10.90
CA LYS A 348 2.02 -19.58 -10.13
C LYS A 348 3.20 -19.19 -11.02
N LYS A 349 3.36 -19.83 -12.19
CA LYS A 349 4.39 -19.44 -13.17
C LYS A 349 4.19 -18.01 -13.67
N VAL A 350 2.95 -17.64 -14.05
CA VAL A 350 2.63 -16.30 -14.57
C VAL A 350 2.92 -15.21 -13.54
N VAL A 351 2.42 -15.35 -12.30
CA VAL A 351 2.63 -14.33 -11.27
C VAL A 351 4.11 -14.19 -10.90
N ARG A 352 4.83 -15.32 -10.83
CA ARG A 352 6.28 -15.31 -10.57
C ARG A 352 7.04 -14.60 -11.69
N TYR A 353 6.76 -14.95 -12.95
CA TYR A 353 7.39 -14.31 -14.10
C TYR A 353 7.10 -12.80 -14.13
N ALA A 354 5.84 -12.41 -13.89
CA ALA A 354 5.43 -11.01 -13.85
C ALA A 354 6.09 -10.22 -12.69
N SER A 355 6.28 -10.86 -11.55
CA SER A 355 7.01 -10.32 -10.41
C SER A 355 8.49 -10.08 -10.76
N GLU A 356 9.16 -11.08 -11.35
CA GLU A 356 10.60 -11.05 -11.70
C GLU A 356 10.91 -10.08 -12.85
N ASN A 357 9.96 -9.82 -13.76
CA ASN A 357 10.16 -8.97 -14.94
C ASN A 357 9.56 -7.56 -14.80
N ASN A 358 9.37 -7.06 -13.57
CA ASN A 358 8.93 -5.69 -13.30
C ASN A 358 7.60 -5.29 -13.96
N TRP A 359 6.64 -6.21 -14.07
CA TRP A 359 5.32 -5.90 -14.61
C TRP A 359 4.52 -4.97 -13.68
N SER A 360 3.70 -4.08 -14.22
CA SER A 360 2.89 -3.16 -13.41
C SER A 360 1.44 -3.64 -13.26
N ASP A 361 0.73 -3.07 -12.28
CA ASP A 361 -0.68 -3.34 -11.99
C ASP A 361 -0.99 -4.81 -11.67
N LEU A 362 -0.06 -5.49 -10.99
CA LEU A 362 -0.19 -6.91 -10.61
C LEU A 362 -1.37 -7.22 -9.69
N TYR A 363 -1.97 -6.22 -9.07
CA TYR A 363 -3.24 -6.37 -8.35
C TYR A 363 -4.35 -6.96 -9.25
N ASN A 364 -4.30 -6.72 -10.57
CA ASN A 364 -5.23 -7.33 -11.55
C ASN A 364 -5.04 -8.85 -11.70
N LEU A 365 -3.90 -9.42 -11.30
CA LEU A 365 -3.68 -10.86 -11.23
C LEU A 365 -4.14 -11.48 -9.90
N CYS A 366 -4.57 -10.67 -8.93
CA CYS A 366 -4.91 -11.13 -7.59
C CYS A 366 -6.39 -10.93 -7.24
N TYR A 367 -7.10 -10.11 -8.01
CA TYR A 367 -8.53 -9.90 -7.82
C TYR A 367 -9.31 -11.19 -8.11
N MET A 368 -10.11 -11.62 -7.14
CA MET A 368 -11.07 -12.73 -7.27
C MET A 368 -12.42 -12.27 -6.71
N SER A 369 -13.52 -12.82 -7.22
CA SER A 369 -14.85 -12.51 -6.67
C SER A 369 -14.97 -12.96 -5.22
N LYS A 370 -15.87 -12.32 -4.47
CA LYS A 370 -16.14 -12.63 -3.06
C LYS A 370 -17.12 -13.80 -2.91
N SER A 371 -17.85 -14.18 -3.96
CA SER A 371 -18.79 -15.30 -3.91
C SER A 371 -18.02 -16.60 -3.75
N LYS A 372 -18.07 -17.16 -2.54
CA LYS A 372 -17.42 -18.43 -2.19
C LYS A 372 -18.48 -19.49 -1.95
N ASP A 373 -19.32 -19.71 -2.95
CA ASP A 373 -20.57 -20.45 -2.78
C ASP A 373 -20.32 -21.92 -2.45
N THR A 374 -19.27 -22.52 -3.03
CA THR A 374 -18.96 -23.94 -2.86
C THR A 374 -17.64 -24.17 -2.10
N GLN A 375 -17.48 -25.37 -1.54
CA GLN A 375 -16.20 -25.78 -0.92
C GLN A 375 -15.05 -25.81 -1.93
N PHE A 376 -15.33 -26.22 -3.16
CA PHE A 376 -14.36 -26.27 -4.25
C PHE A 376 -13.81 -24.88 -4.59
N GLN A 377 -14.69 -23.89 -4.70
CA GLN A 377 -14.27 -22.50 -4.92
C GLN A 377 -13.55 -21.90 -3.72
N ARG A 378 -13.95 -22.22 -2.48
CA ARG A 378 -13.21 -21.83 -1.26
C ARG A 378 -11.76 -22.34 -1.28
N GLN A 379 -11.57 -23.63 -1.55
CA GLN A 379 -10.25 -24.25 -1.63
C GLN A 379 -9.39 -23.64 -2.74
N THR A 380 -10.01 -23.33 -3.88
CA THR A 380 -9.34 -22.69 -5.01
C THR A 380 -8.89 -21.28 -4.65
N PHE A 381 -9.78 -20.48 -4.07
CA PHE A 381 -9.48 -19.14 -3.58
C PHE A 381 -8.30 -19.18 -2.60
N ASP A 382 -8.34 -20.06 -1.61
CA ASP A 382 -7.30 -20.13 -0.57
C ASP A 382 -5.95 -20.56 -1.15
N SER A 383 -5.96 -21.48 -2.13
CA SER A 383 -4.75 -21.94 -2.84
C SER A 383 -4.12 -20.81 -3.67
N ILE A 384 -4.93 -20.09 -4.45
CA ILE A 384 -4.48 -18.95 -5.26
C ILE A 384 -3.98 -17.82 -4.36
N GLN A 385 -4.70 -17.54 -3.27
CA GLN A 385 -4.32 -16.54 -2.29
C GLN A 385 -3.00 -16.86 -1.59
N ALA A 386 -2.74 -18.12 -1.28
CA ALA A 386 -1.46 -18.56 -0.73
C ALA A 386 -0.29 -18.30 -1.68
N ILE A 387 -0.51 -18.40 -3.00
CA ILE A 387 0.53 -18.16 -4.02
C ILE A 387 0.93 -16.68 -4.04
N TYR A 388 -0.02 -15.76 -4.25
CA TYR A 388 0.34 -14.36 -4.49
C TYR A 388 0.74 -13.60 -3.21
N ARG A 389 0.28 -14.04 -2.02
CA ARG A 389 0.57 -13.34 -0.75
C ARG A 389 2.05 -13.24 -0.40
N VAL A 390 2.85 -14.21 -0.84
CA VAL A 390 4.28 -14.32 -0.50
C VAL A 390 5.21 -13.85 -1.63
N LEU A 391 4.68 -13.54 -2.81
CA LEU A 391 5.47 -13.08 -3.95
C LEU A 391 5.63 -11.55 -3.93
N PRO A 392 6.77 -10.99 -4.38
CA PRO A 392 6.98 -9.55 -4.43
C PRO A 392 6.21 -8.92 -5.59
N ILE A 393 4.93 -8.62 -5.36
CA ILE A 393 3.99 -8.16 -6.37
C ILE A 393 3.43 -6.75 -6.12
N VAL A 394 3.65 -6.20 -4.93
CA VAL A 394 3.16 -4.88 -4.55
C VAL A 394 4.22 -3.86 -4.87
N ASP A 395 3.97 -2.98 -5.84
CA ASP A 395 4.79 -1.78 -6.05
C ASP A 395 4.66 -0.85 -4.84
N VAL A 396 5.78 -0.63 -4.15
CA VAL A 396 5.86 0.19 -2.94
C VAL A 396 6.58 1.51 -3.21
N GLN A 397 6.30 2.51 -2.38
CA GLN A 397 7.01 3.78 -2.42
C GLN A 397 8.52 3.56 -2.16
N LYS A 398 9.38 4.17 -2.99
CA LYS A 398 10.84 3.99 -2.94
C LYS A 398 11.40 4.45 -1.60
N TYR A 399 12.07 3.53 -0.90
CA TYR A 399 13.05 3.82 0.14
C TYR A 399 14.39 3.25 -0.34
N ILE A 400 15.23 4.11 -0.92
CA ILE A 400 16.70 4.01 -1.16
C ILE A 400 17.31 2.73 -1.77
N ASP A 401 16.70 1.54 -1.69
CA ASP A 401 17.22 0.27 -2.21
C ASP A 401 16.42 -0.29 -3.40
N SER A 402 17.16 -0.91 -4.30
CA SER A 402 16.90 -1.18 -5.72
C SER A 402 15.74 -2.14 -6.07
N ASN A 403 14.85 -2.50 -5.15
CA ASN A 403 13.70 -3.37 -5.45
C ASN A 403 12.37 -2.71 -5.06
N ASN A 404 11.67 -2.18 -6.07
CA ASN A 404 10.42 -1.44 -5.91
C ASN A 404 9.21 -2.31 -5.54
N LYS A 405 9.37 -3.63 -5.41
CA LYS A 405 8.28 -4.56 -5.11
C LYS A 405 8.49 -5.33 -3.81
N LYS A 406 7.40 -5.47 -3.05
CA LYS A 406 7.34 -6.26 -1.81
C LYS A 406 6.17 -7.24 -1.85
N SER A 407 6.26 -8.29 -1.03
CA SER A 407 5.15 -9.21 -0.82
C SER A 407 4.12 -8.62 0.13
N LEU A 408 2.89 -9.13 0.12
CA LEU A 408 1.88 -8.75 1.12
C LEU A 408 2.27 -9.25 2.51
N TYR A 409 2.84 -10.46 2.55
CA TYR A 409 3.27 -11.13 3.78
C TYR A 409 4.71 -11.63 3.64
N SER A 410 5.45 -11.59 4.75
CA SER A 410 6.76 -12.20 4.93
C SER A 410 6.65 -13.34 5.93
N THR A 411 7.58 -14.29 5.86
CA THR A 411 7.68 -15.37 6.85
C THR A 411 8.74 -15.01 7.88
N GLU A 412 8.31 -14.82 9.13
CA GLU A 412 9.19 -14.56 10.28
C GLU A 412 8.95 -15.66 11.32
N ASN A 413 10.00 -16.38 11.70
CA ASN A 413 9.91 -17.50 12.66
C ASN A 413 8.84 -18.57 12.31
N GLY A 414 8.67 -18.85 11.02
CA GLY A 414 7.68 -19.81 10.52
C GLY A 414 6.22 -19.31 10.55
N LYS A 415 5.97 -18.04 10.92
CA LYS A 415 4.64 -17.41 10.90
C LYS A 415 4.58 -16.31 9.84
N LEU A 416 3.42 -16.16 9.21
CA LEU A 416 3.19 -15.06 8.26
C LEU A 416 2.97 -13.75 9.03
N THR A 417 3.76 -12.74 8.71
CA THR A 417 3.62 -11.37 9.22
C THR A 417 3.39 -10.40 8.06
N HIS A 418 2.72 -9.29 8.32
CA HIS A 418 2.44 -8.28 7.29
C HIS A 418 3.75 -7.65 6.81
N ALA A 419 4.11 -7.78 5.54
CA ALA A 419 5.31 -7.18 4.97
C ALA A 419 5.05 -5.75 4.45
N VAL A 420 3.79 -5.47 4.08
CA VAL A 420 3.32 -4.17 3.57
C VAL A 420 2.13 -3.69 4.40
N ILE A 421 2.03 -2.38 4.62
CA ILE A 421 0.89 -1.71 5.25
C ILE A 421 0.03 -1.07 4.16
N ILE A 422 -1.28 -1.24 4.22
CA ILE A 422 -2.22 -0.62 3.27
C ILE A 422 -3.06 0.44 4.01
N PRO A 423 -2.75 1.74 3.86
CA PRO A 423 -3.59 2.82 4.35
C PRO A 423 -5.04 2.66 3.87
N PHE A 424 -6.01 2.73 4.79
CA PHE A 424 -7.42 2.56 4.47
C PHE A 424 -8.31 3.48 5.32
N MET A 425 -9.19 4.22 4.65
CA MET A 425 -10.27 5.00 5.26
C MET A 425 -11.62 4.46 4.77
N ASP A 426 -12.63 4.48 5.64
CA ASP A 426 -13.99 4.08 5.26
C ASP A 426 -14.61 5.10 4.29
N ASN A 427 -14.36 6.40 4.49
CA ASN A 427 -14.68 7.43 3.51
C ASN A 427 -13.52 7.55 2.48
N PRO A 428 -13.76 7.26 1.18
CA PRO A 428 -12.74 7.35 0.14
C PRO A 428 -12.11 8.73 -0.04
N GLU A 429 -12.84 9.81 0.25
CA GLU A 429 -12.36 11.20 0.08
C GLU A 429 -11.09 11.48 0.89
N TYR A 430 -10.96 10.86 2.06
CA TYR A 430 -9.84 11.04 2.98
C TYR A 430 -8.73 10.01 2.83
N SER A 431 -8.85 9.06 1.88
CA SER A 431 -7.89 7.96 1.72
C SER A 431 -6.51 8.44 1.31
N ASP A 432 -6.45 9.44 0.43
CA ASP A 432 -5.18 10.01 -0.06
C ASP A 432 -4.45 10.77 1.04
N GLU A 433 -5.18 11.47 1.91
CA GLU A 433 -4.60 12.20 3.05
C GLU A 433 -4.01 11.24 4.10
N LEU A 434 -4.70 10.14 4.41
CA LEU A 434 -4.14 9.12 5.32
C LEU A 434 -2.89 8.46 4.70
N TRP A 435 -2.91 8.22 3.39
CA TRP A 435 -1.74 7.69 2.69
C TRP A 435 -0.56 8.65 2.79
N ASP A 436 -0.77 9.96 2.59
CA ASP A 436 0.27 10.98 2.70
C ASP A 436 0.85 11.03 4.12
N LEU A 437 0.00 10.95 5.16
CA LEU A 437 0.46 10.89 6.55
C LEU A 437 1.34 9.66 6.83
N ILE A 438 0.90 8.46 6.42
CA ILE A 438 1.67 7.24 6.66
C ILE A 438 2.98 7.24 5.84
N SER A 439 2.99 7.89 4.67
CA SER A 439 4.21 7.99 3.84
C SER A 439 5.35 8.78 4.49
N GLN A 440 5.05 9.66 5.46
CA GLN A 440 6.01 10.54 6.12
C GLN A 440 6.69 9.90 7.34
N ILE A 441 6.25 8.72 7.78
CA ILE A 441 6.74 8.03 8.98
C ILE A 441 7.51 6.76 8.61
N LYS A 442 8.47 6.39 9.47
CA LYS A 442 9.29 5.17 9.41
C LYS A 442 8.44 3.94 9.72
N THR A 443 7.71 3.46 8.72
CA THR A 443 6.89 2.25 8.84
C THR A 443 7.35 1.15 7.90
N LYS A 444 6.66 0.02 7.93
CA LYS A 444 6.73 -0.96 6.85
C LYS A 444 6.34 -0.28 5.52
N PRO A 445 6.85 -0.77 4.39
CA PRO A 445 6.53 -0.22 3.07
C PRO A 445 5.02 -0.13 2.84
N ILE A 446 4.59 0.92 2.15
CA ILE A 446 3.21 1.10 1.69
C ILE A 446 3.14 1.03 0.16
N PRO A 447 2.01 0.57 -0.42
CA PRO A 447 1.83 0.59 -1.87
C PRO A 447 1.93 2.01 -2.41
N THR A 448 2.22 2.15 -3.71
CA THR A 448 2.07 3.45 -4.38
C THR A 448 0.67 4.03 -4.18
N LYS A 449 0.54 5.36 -4.11
CA LYS A 449 -0.74 6.05 -3.91
C LYS A 449 -1.83 5.58 -4.89
N ILE A 450 -1.46 5.40 -6.16
CA ILE A 450 -2.36 4.95 -7.24
C ILE A 450 -2.86 3.51 -6.99
N SER A 451 -1.98 2.59 -6.60
CA SER A 451 -2.32 1.17 -6.42
C SER A 451 -2.94 0.84 -5.06
N ASN A 452 -2.82 1.74 -4.06
CA ASN A 452 -3.25 1.51 -2.69
C ASN A 452 -4.72 1.06 -2.56
N LYS A 453 -5.64 1.75 -3.27
CA LYS A 453 -7.07 1.42 -3.26
C LYS A 453 -7.34 -0.01 -3.74
N HIS A 454 -6.60 -0.48 -4.75
CA HIS A 454 -6.76 -1.81 -5.32
C HIS A 454 -6.28 -2.89 -4.35
N TRP A 455 -5.10 -2.68 -3.74
CA TRP A 455 -4.57 -3.60 -2.74
C TRP A 455 -5.45 -3.67 -1.49
N SER A 456 -6.11 -2.57 -1.11
CA SER A 456 -7.07 -2.56 0.00
C SER A 456 -8.25 -3.52 -0.22
N ALA A 457 -8.70 -3.69 -1.46
CA ALA A 457 -9.75 -4.64 -1.80
C ALA A 457 -9.26 -6.10 -1.77
N ILE A 458 -8.01 -6.34 -2.18
CA ILE A 458 -7.41 -7.67 -2.35
C ILE A 458 -6.90 -8.27 -1.03
N SER A 459 -6.32 -7.44 -0.16
CA SER A 459 -5.76 -7.90 1.12
C SER A 459 -6.30 -7.09 2.30
N PRO A 460 -7.54 -7.35 2.74
CA PRO A 460 -8.14 -6.68 3.90
C PRO A 460 -7.32 -6.82 5.19
N GLY A 461 -6.56 -7.92 5.35
CA GLY A 461 -5.72 -8.15 6.54
C GLY A 461 -4.57 -7.14 6.68
N ASN A 462 -4.06 -6.61 5.56
CA ASN A 462 -3.00 -5.60 5.55
C ASN A 462 -3.51 -4.17 5.78
N LYS A 463 -4.83 -3.96 5.88
CA LYS A 463 -5.41 -2.63 6.09
C LYS A 463 -4.97 -2.04 7.43
N VAL A 464 -4.61 -0.77 7.40
CA VAL A 464 -4.34 0.05 8.58
C VAL A 464 -5.20 1.28 8.50
N THR A 465 -6.13 1.38 9.45
CA THR A 465 -7.05 2.51 9.60
C THR A 465 -6.43 3.61 10.46
N LEU A 466 -7.01 4.80 10.40
CA LEU A 466 -6.63 5.93 11.25
C LEU A 466 -6.62 5.55 12.74
N GLN A 467 -7.62 4.79 13.21
CA GLN A 467 -7.69 4.31 14.60
C GLN A 467 -6.54 3.34 14.97
N LYS A 468 -6.05 2.56 14.01
CA LYS A 468 -4.93 1.64 14.24
C LYS A 468 -3.60 2.41 14.30
N VAL A 469 -3.43 3.42 13.44
CA VAL A 469 -2.29 4.35 13.51
C VAL A 469 -2.28 5.05 14.86
N TYR A 470 -3.43 5.60 15.27
CA TYR A 470 -3.64 6.23 16.57
C TYR A 470 -3.18 5.35 17.75
N ASN A 471 -3.66 4.10 17.79
CA ASN A 471 -3.34 3.17 18.87
C ASN A 471 -1.86 2.74 18.89
N ILE A 472 -1.19 2.67 17.74
CA ILE A 472 0.21 2.23 17.66
C ILE A 472 1.16 3.37 18.01
N LEU A 473 0.88 4.58 17.50
CA LEU A 473 1.81 5.70 17.59
C LEU A 473 1.66 6.50 18.88
N LEU A 474 0.42 6.68 19.38
CA LEU A 474 0.15 7.66 20.43
C LEU A 474 -0.23 7.03 21.78
N LYS A 475 -0.96 5.90 21.77
CA LYS A 475 -1.52 5.32 22.99
C LYS A 475 -0.43 4.72 23.88
N ASP A 476 -0.43 5.09 25.16
CA ASP A 476 0.54 4.66 26.18
C ASP A 476 2.01 5.00 25.82
N LYS A 477 2.20 6.11 25.08
CA LYS A 477 3.51 6.63 24.62
C LYS A 477 3.76 8.05 25.11
N MET A 478 5.03 8.49 25.05
CA MET A 478 5.43 9.89 25.19
C MET A 478 5.79 10.50 23.83
N ILE A 479 5.91 11.82 23.73
CA ILE A 479 6.36 12.49 22.49
C ILE A 479 7.73 11.96 22.06
N SER A 480 8.64 11.68 23.00
CA SER A 480 9.95 11.12 22.70
C SER A 480 9.87 9.78 21.93
N ASP A 481 8.93 8.91 22.30
CA ASP A 481 8.70 7.64 21.61
C ASP A 481 8.12 7.87 20.21
N PHE A 482 7.18 8.81 20.09
CA PHE A 482 6.55 9.17 18.83
C PHE A 482 7.56 9.77 17.83
N CYS A 483 8.48 10.62 18.29
CA CYS A 483 9.52 11.22 17.45
C CYS A 483 10.46 10.19 16.81
N THR A 484 10.59 8.98 17.38
CA THR A 484 11.42 7.90 16.79
C THR A 484 10.93 7.43 15.43
N TRP A 485 9.66 7.69 15.10
CA TRP A 485 9.04 7.35 13.82
C TRP A 485 9.41 8.32 12.69
N PHE A 486 10.18 9.37 12.95
CA PHE A 486 10.54 10.38 11.95
C PHE A 486 12.06 10.43 11.72
N ASP A 487 12.47 10.94 10.57
CA ASP A 487 13.89 11.27 10.32
C ASP A 487 14.32 12.57 11.01
N ARG A 488 13.41 13.55 11.05
CA ARG A 488 13.62 14.83 11.74
C ARG A 488 12.54 15.00 12.81
N VAL A 489 12.97 15.35 14.02
CA VAL A 489 12.08 15.55 15.16
C VAL A 489 11.08 16.70 14.89
N ASP A 490 11.50 17.71 14.14
CA ASP A 490 10.68 18.88 13.80
C ASP A 490 9.44 18.53 12.95
N ASP A 491 9.44 17.38 12.26
CA ASP A 491 8.32 16.94 11.43
C ASP A 491 7.16 16.36 12.27
N ALA A 492 7.41 15.97 13.52
CA ALA A 492 6.46 15.28 14.39
C ALA A 492 5.22 16.12 14.72
N ILE A 493 5.41 17.40 15.10
CA ILE A 493 4.30 18.29 15.48
C ILE A 493 3.44 18.70 14.28
N PRO A 494 4.00 19.13 13.12
CA PRO A 494 3.23 19.34 11.90
C PRO A 494 2.43 18.10 11.49
N TRP A 495 3.03 16.91 11.59
CA TRP A 495 2.34 15.65 11.31
C TRP A 495 1.15 15.44 12.25
N LEU A 496 1.31 15.66 13.56
CA LEU A 496 0.22 15.53 14.54
C LEU A 496 -0.93 16.49 14.23
N ASN A 497 -0.64 17.73 13.85
CA ASN A 497 -1.67 18.68 13.44
C ASN A 497 -2.47 18.17 12.23
N ASN A 498 -1.79 17.66 11.20
CA ASN A 498 -2.45 17.09 10.02
C ASN A 498 -3.27 15.84 10.38
N PHE A 499 -2.74 14.98 11.25
CA PHE A 499 -3.42 13.78 11.74
C PHE A 499 -4.72 14.10 12.50
N TYR A 500 -4.67 15.05 13.44
CA TYR A 500 -5.87 15.47 14.18
C TYR A 500 -6.88 16.16 13.27
N ASN A 501 -6.44 17.06 12.38
CA ASN A 501 -7.32 17.69 11.39
C ASN A 501 -8.01 16.68 10.48
N LEU A 502 -7.32 15.61 10.08
CA LEU A 502 -7.91 14.53 9.31
C LEU A 502 -8.97 13.79 10.12
N TRP A 503 -8.65 13.43 11.37
CA TRP A 503 -9.60 12.74 12.24
C TRP A 503 -10.87 13.58 12.45
N ILE A 504 -10.73 14.84 12.84
CA ILE A 504 -11.83 15.78 13.08
C ILE A 504 -12.72 15.96 11.85
N ARG A 505 -12.16 16.03 10.63
CA ARG A 505 -12.96 16.13 9.40
C ARG A 505 -13.62 14.81 8.99
N SER A 506 -13.00 13.68 9.35
CA SER A 506 -13.46 12.34 8.95
C SER A 506 -14.46 11.69 9.91
N SER A 507 -14.52 12.14 11.17
CA SER A 507 -15.45 11.67 12.21
C SER A 507 -16.24 12.83 12.83
N ASP A 508 -17.26 12.53 13.63
CA ASP A 508 -17.91 13.56 14.46
C ASP A 508 -16.91 14.13 15.49
N ASN A 509 -16.89 15.46 15.65
CA ASN A 509 -16.12 16.17 16.68
C ASN A 509 -16.32 15.59 18.08
N GLN A 510 -17.54 15.11 18.40
CA GLN A 510 -17.83 14.47 19.69
C GLN A 510 -17.11 13.12 19.86
N GLU A 511 -16.91 12.37 18.78
CA GLU A 511 -16.15 11.12 18.82
C GLU A 511 -14.67 11.39 19.07
N PHE A 512 -14.10 12.39 18.39
CA PHE A 512 -12.71 12.79 18.63
C PHE A 512 -12.50 13.29 20.07
N LEU A 513 -13.40 14.13 20.58
CA LEU A 513 -13.32 14.66 21.96
C LEU A 513 -13.40 13.56 23.03
N SER A 514 -14.17 12.50 22.80
CA SER A 514 -14.36 11.43 23.77
C SER A 514 -13.25 10.37 23.75
N LYS A 515 -12.59 10.16 22.60
CA LYS A 515 -11.61 9.07 22.42
C LYS A 515 -10.19 9.52 22.15
N GLY A 516 -10.00 10.78 21.73
CA GLY A 516 -8.71 11.33 21.33
C GLY A 516 -7.78 11.59 22.50
N ILE A 517 -6.48 11.39 22.29
CA ILE A 517 -5.39 11.82 23.17
C ILE A 517 -4.52 12.83 22.44
N ALA A 518 -4.06 13.83 23.18
CA ALA A 518 -3.14 14.85 22.71
C ALA A 518 -2.00 15.05 23.72
N PRO A 519 -0.82 15.49 23.27
CA PRO A 519 0.28 15.80 24.16
C PRO A 519 -0.07 16.98 25.08
N ASN A 520 0.26 16.82 26.36
CA ASN A 520 0.24 17.90 27.34
C ASN A 520 1.58 18.66 27.36
N GLN A 521 1.70 19.69 28.21
CA GLN A 521 2.96 20.45 28.38
C GLN A 521 4.07 19.68 29.12
N MET A 522 3.86 18.39 29.42
CA MET A 522 4.85 17.47 30.01
C MET A 522 5.19 16.32 29.03
N ASP A 523 4.89 16.49 27.73
CA ASP A 523 5.19 15.55 26.64
C ASP A 523 4.50 14.18 26.76
N GLN A 524 3.42 14.09 27.54
CA GLN A 524 2.60 12.89 27.70
C GLN A 524 1.32 13.00 26.88
N PHE A 525 0.96 11.93 26.16
CA PHE A 525 -0.32 11.85 25.48
C PHE A 525 -1.44 11.53 26.49
N VAL A 526 -2.38 12.47 26.66
CA VAL A 526 -3.49 12.38 27.61
C VAL A 526 -4.82 12.64 26.89
N GLU A 527 -5.92 12.08 27.39
CA GLU A 527 -7.27 12.30 26.86
C GLU A 527 -7.59 13.78 26.69
N VAL A 528 -8.08 14.15 25.49
CA VAL A 528 -8.41 15.54 25.13
C VAL A 528 -9.45 16.13 26.08
N SER A 529 -10.38 15.32 26.58
CA SER A 529 -11.40 15.73 27.58
C SER A 529 -10.82 16.18 28.93
N LYS A 530 -9.58 15.77 29.25
CA LYS A 530 -8.87 16.14 30.50
C LYS A 530 -7.93 17.32 30.30
N LEU A 531 -7.71 17.74 29.06
CA LEU A 531 -6.82 18.84 28.72
C LEU A 531 -7.59 20.16 28.66
N ASN A 532 -6.85 21.24 28.88
CA ASN A 532 -7.34 22.60 28.82
C ASN A 532 -6.44 23.42 27.89
N PHE A 533 -7.04 24.33 27.14
CA PHE A 533 -6.29 25.24 26.28
C PHE A 533 -5.52 26.26 27.12
N ASP A 534 -4.24 26.47 26.80
CA ASP A 534 -3.41 27.51 27.40
C ASP A 534 -3.66 28.83 26.65
N ASN A 535 -4.56 29.67 27.18
CA ASN A 535 -4.90 30.96 26.60
C ASN A 535 -3.88 32.04 27.01
N ASN A 536 -2.65 31.86 26.57
CA ASN A 536 -1.53 32.78 26.81
C ASN A 536 -1.25 33.04 28.30
N ILE A 537 -1.16 31.94 29.06
CA ILE A 537 -0.83 32.00 30.49
C ILE A 537 0.66 32.33 30.64
N ASP A 538 0.97 33.27 31.53
CA ASP A 538 2.34 33.67 31.87
C ASP A 538 3.14 32.49 32.45
N GLU A 539 4.33 32.22 31.90
CA GLU A 539 5.16 31.07 32.30
C GLU A 539 5.55 31.12 33.79
N GLU A 540 5.79 32.31 34.34
CA GLU A 540 6.17 32.47 35.75
C GLU A 540 4.99 32.11 36.66
N LEU A 541 3.76 32.52 36.30
CA LEU A 541 2.54 32.12 37.00
C LEU A 541 2.26 30.61 36.89
N LYS A 542 2.52 30.00 35.74
CA LYS A 542 2.38 28.54 35.56
C LYS A 542 3.34 27.78 36.46
N ASP A 543 4.60 28.21 36.55
CA ASP A 543 5.58 27.58 37.43
C ASP A 543 5.20 27.73 38.92
N ILE A 544 4.73 28.90 39.31
CA ILE A 544 4.24 29.17 40.68
C ILE A 544 3.06 28.25 41.01
N LEU A 545 2.05 28.17 40.14
CA LEU A 545 0.90 27.29 40.36
C LEU A 545 1.31 25.81 40.34
N THR A 546 2.29 25.42 39.52
CA THR A 546 2.80 24.04 39.47
C THR A 546 3.43 23.62 40.80
N PHE A 547 4.00 24.54 41.57
CA PHE A 547 4.45 24.19 42.92
C PHE A 547 3.29 23.77 43.84
N PHE A 548 2.20 24.53 43.83
CA PHE A 548 1.03 24.26 44.67
C PHE A 548 0.18 23.08 44.14
N GLU A 549 0.12 22.94 42.81
CA GLU A 549 -0.50 21.84 42.08
C GLU A 549 0.53 21.20 41.12
N PRO A 550 1.33 20.21 41.57
CA PRO A 550 2.37 19.55 40.73
C PRO A 550 1.87 19.03 39.38
N ASN A 551 0.59 18.68 39.30
CA ASN A 551 -0.07 18.15 38.10
C ASN A 551 -0.77 19.26 37.28
N PHE A 552 -0.42 20.54 37.43
CA PHE A 552 -1.09 21.61 36.69
C PHE A 552 -0.72 21.57 35.20
N LYS A 553 0.59 21.49 34.87
CA LYS A 553 1.06 21.41 33.47
C LYS A 553 0.56 20.18 32.73
N THR A 554 0.28 19.08 33.44
CA THR A 554 -0.26 17.86 32.82
C THR A 554 -1.71 18.01 32.33
N LYS A 555 -2.42 19.04 32.82
CA LYS A 555 -3.79 19.41 32.41
C LYS A 555 -3.82 20.42 31.26
N LEU A 556 -2.66 20.94 30.82
CA LEU A 556 -2.58 21.93 29.75
C LEU A 556 -2.16 21.28 28.43
N LEU A 557 -2.81 21.68 27.35
CA LEU A 557 -2.48 21.25 25.99
C LEU A 557 -1.11 21.80 25.56
N TYR A 558 -0.37 21.01 24.79
CA TYR A 558 0.88 21.43 24.17
C TYR A 558 0.68 22.64 23.22
N LYS A 559 1.48 23.70 23.39
CA LYS A 559 1.29 25.00 22.70
C LYS A 559 1.44 24.94 21.17
N GLY A 560 2.19 23.98 20.62
CA GLY A 560 2.42 23.86 19.18
C GLY A 560 1.28 23.20 18.39
N LEU A 561 0.21 22.77 19.05
CA LEU A 561 -0.93 22.13 18.38
C LEU A 561 -2.00 23.16 17.99
N THR A 562 -2.09 23.43 16.69
CA THR A 562 -3.08 24.36 16.11
C THR A 562 -4.36 23.65 15.69
N ALA A 563 -4.30 22.35 15.37
CA ALA A 563 -5.44 21.56 14.91
C ALA A 563 -6.62 21.49 15.90
N LEU A 564 -6.36 21.81 17.18
CA LEU A 564 -7.34 21.73 18.26
C LEU A 564 -7.88 23.11 18.68
N ALA A 565 -7.48 24.19 18.01
CA ALA A 565 -7.83 25.56 18.39
C ALA A 565 -9.35 25.85 18.27
N ASP A 566 -10.02 25.28 17.28
CA ASP A 566 -11.44 25.53 17.01
C ASP A 566 -12.38 24.59 17.78
N ILE A 567 -11.82 23.65 18.57
CA ILE A 567 -12.60 22.70 19.34
C ILE A 567 -12.97 23.33 20.70
N ARG A 568 -14.24 23.19 21.11
CA ARG A 568 -14.72 23.66 22.42
C ARG A 568 -14.13 22.82 23.56
N ILE A 569 -12.91 23.17 23.96
CA ILE A 569 -12.23 22.65 25.14
C ILE A 569 -12.17 23.80 26.18
N ASN A 570 -12.23 23.47 27.47
CA ASN A 570 -12.07 24.46 28.52
C ASN A 570 -10.70 25.15 28.40
N SER A 571 -10.66 26.46 28.65
CA SER A 571 -9.42 27.23 28.61
C SER A 571 -9.01 27.70 30.01
N TYR A 572 -7.73 27.69 30.30
CA TYR A 572 -7.15 28.44 31.41
C TYR A 572 -6.51 29.72 30.86
N ASP A 573 -6.76 30.82 31.55
CA ASP A 573 -6.12 32.10 31.32
C ASP A 573 -5.41 32.57 32.61
N ASN A 574 -4.80 33.75 32.54
CA ASN A 574 -4.12 34.34 33.70
C ASN A 574 -5.09 34.63 34.86
N GLU A 575 -6.38 34.87 34.61
CA GLU A 575 -7.38 35.13 35.67
C GLU A 575 -7.70 33.86 36.46
N ALA A 576 -7.99 32.76 35.78
CA ALA A 576 -8.26 31.48 36.40
C ALA A 576 -7.05 30.94 37.17
N VAL A 577 -5.82 31.10 36.64
CA VAL A 577 -4.58 30.71 37.32
C VAL A 577 -4.33 31.58 38.55
N SER A 578 -4.45 32.90 38.41
CA SER A 578 -4.25 33.84 39.52
C SER A 578 -5.28 33.63 40.63
N SER A 579 -6.53 33.32 40.31
CA SER A 579 -7.57 33.03 41.31
C SER A 579 -7.19 31.80 42.16
N LYS A 580 -6.68 30.73 41.55
CA LYS A 580 -6.23 29.54 42.30
C LYS A 580 -5.05 29.88 43.20
N ILE A 581 -4.07 30.61 42.68
CA ILE A 581 -2.91 31.06 43.47
C ILE A 581 -3.39 31.92 44.65
N ASN A 582 -4.35 32.83 44.43
CA ASN A 582 -4.95 33.66 45.49
C ASN A 582 -5.57 32.80 46.60
N ASP A 583 -6.33 31.75 46.25
CA ASP A 583 -6.95 30.85 47.22
C ASP A 583 -5.91 30.09 48.06
N TYR A 584 -4.81 29.64 47.44
CA TYR A 584 -3.70 29.01 48.16
C TYR A 584 -3.03 29.98 49.14
N ILE A 585 -2.75 31.22 48.70
CA ILE A 585 -2.15 32.25 49.55
C ILE A 585 -3.08 32.61 50.71
N ARG A 586 -4.38 32.81 50.44
CA ARG A 586 -5.37 33.13 51.49
C ARG A 586 -5.46 32.01 52.53
N LYS A 587 -5.51 30.75 52.09
CA LYS A 587 -5.51 29.58 52.99
C LYS A 587 -4.24 29.55 53.84
N GLN A 588 -3.09 29.88 53.26
CA GLN A 588 -1.83 29.94 53.98
C GLN A 588 -1.81 31.08 55.01
N PHE A 589 -2.27 32.28 54.65
CA PHE A 589 -2.41 33.40 55.59
C PHE A 589 -3.37 33.09 56.74
N SER A 590 -4.48 32.38 56.48
CA SER A 590 -5.40 31.95 57.52
C SER A 590 -4.76 30.93 58.48
N ASN A 591 -3.98 29.98 57.98
CA ASN A 591 -3.27 29.00 58.83
C ASN A 591 -2.18 29.65 59.70
N GLU A 592 -1.47 30.64 59.16
CA GLU A 592 -0.46 31.41 59.88
C GLU A 592 -1.09 32.28 60.98
N SER A 593 -2.23 32.92 60.68
CA SER A 593 -2.97 33.77 61.64
C SER A 593 -3.55 32.96 62.81
N ASN A 594 -3.86 31.68 62.59
CA ASN A 594 -4.38 30.76 63.61
C ASN A 594 -3.28 30.02 64.41
N ASN A 595 -1.99 30.38 64.23
CA ASN A 595 -0.82 29.78 64.91
C ASN A 595 -0.66 28.26 64.74
N THR A 596 -1.28 27.64 63.73
CA THR A 596 -1.25 26.18 63.55
C THR A 596 -0.05 25.68 62.75
N VAL A 597 0.54 26.51 61.86
CA VAL A 597 1.70 26.13 61.02
C VAL A 597 2.62 27.34 60.78
N LYS A 598 3.93 27.21 61.03
CA LYS A 598 4.94 28.20 60.62
C LYS A 598 5.27 28.06 59.13
N ARG A 599 5.43 29.18 58.41
CA ARG A 599 5.79 29.21 56.99
C ARG A 599 7.11 28.49 56.73
N SER A 600 7.13 27.54 55.80
CA SER A 600 8.36 26.85 55.40
C SER A 600 9.22 27.72 54.48
N THR A 601 10.52 27.43 54.41
CA THR A 601 11.46 28.09 53.49
C THR A 601 10.99 27.99 52.03
N SER A 602 10.51 26.83 51.61
CA SER A 602 9.99 26.59 50.26
C SER A 602 8.76 27.43 49.89
N ILE A 603 7.85 27.67 50.83
CA ILE A 603 6.68 28.54 50.61
C ILE A 603 7.10 30.01 50.53
N GLN A 604 8.06 30.42 51.38
CA GLN A 604 8.61 31.77 51.37
C GLN A 604 9.30 32.08 50.03
N ASP A 605 10.04 31.13 49.44
CA ASP A 605 10.67 31.28 48.13
C ASP A 605 9.66 31.52 47.00
N ILE A 606 8.45 30.97 47.10
CA ILE A 606 7.41 31.17 46.10
C ILE A 606 6.71 32.51 46.28
N PHE A 607 6.43 32.90 47.52
CA PHE A 607 5.88 34.22 47.82
C PHE A 607 6.84 35.32 47.39
N ASN A 608 8.14 35.06 47.49
CA ASN A 608 9.21 35.86 46.92
C ASN A 608 9.08 35.95 45.39
N ARG A 609 8.98 34.82 44.67
CA ARG A 609 8.77 34.82 43.20
C ARG A 609 7.50 35.57 42.77
N ILE A 610 6.40 35.44 43.52
CA ILE A 610 5.15 36.18 43.28
C ILE A 610 5.37 37.69 43.49
N SER A 611 6.06 38.06 44.56
CA SER A 611 6.40 39.47 44.85
C SER A 611 7.27 40.07 43.76
N ASP A 612 8.25 39.31 43.27
CA ASP A 612 9.12 39.71 42.17
C ASP A 612 8.34 39.85 40.86
N TRP A 613 7.37 38.96 40.60
CA TRP A 613 6.46 39.06 39.46
C TRP A 613 5.55 40.31 39.55
N PHE A 614 5.02 40.63 40.74
CA PHE A 614 4.26 41.87 40.97
C PHE A 614 5.07 43.13 40.69
N LEU A 615 6.37 43.12 40.99
CA LEU A 615 7.27 44.24 40.71
C LEU A 615 7.58 44.36 39.21
N LYS A 616 7.75 43.25 38.50
CA LYS A 616 8.04 43.24 37.05
C LYS A 616 6.81 43.62 36.21
N LYS A 617 5.59 43.24 36.64
CA LYS A 617 4.35 43.40 35.86
C LYS A 617 3.20 44.00 36.69
N PRO A 618 3.33 45.24 37.20
CA PRO A 618 2.35 45.83 38.12
C PRO A 618 0.96 46.03 37.50
N ASP A 619 0.90 46.42 36.24
CA ASP A 619 -0.37 46.72 35.54
C ASP A 619 -1.23 45.47 35.32
N ILE A 620 -0.60 44.30 35.19
CA ILE A 620 -1.25 43.00 35.03
C ILE A 620 -1.53 42.36 36.40
N ALA A 621 -0.62 42.51 37.35
CA ALA A 621 -0.75 41.93 38.69
C ALA A 621 -1.90 42.55 39.50
N LYS A 622 -2.08 43.87 39.44
CA LYS A 622 -3.10 44.60 40.22
C LYS A 622 -4.54 44.11 39.95
N PRO A 623 -5.01 43.95 38.70
CA PRO A 623 -6.35 43.44 38.45
C PRO A 623 -6.52 41.95 38.80
N LEU A 624 -5.46 41.13 38.69
CA LEU A 624 -5.50 39.68 38.90
C LEU A 624 -5.39 39.25 40.37
N PHE A 625 -4.61 39.98 41.18
CA PHE A 625 -4.31 39.63 42.58
C PHE A 625 -4.89 40.61 43.61
N LYS A 626 -5.70 41.60 43.18
CA LYS A 626 -6.47 42.59 43.97
C LYS A 626 -6.02 42.73 45.45
N ASP A 627 -6.65 41.98 46.35
CA ASP A 627 -6.44 42.05 47.81
C ASP A 627 -5.04 41.59 48.26
N ILE A 628 -4.45 40.64 47.57
CA ILE A 628 -3.09 40.14 47.82
C ILE A 628 -2.05 41.15 47.33
N PHE A 629 -2.33 41.84 46.21
CA PHE A 629 -1.45 42.90 45.71
C PHE A 629 -1.39 44.09 46.69
N ASP A 630 -2.52 44.47 47.28
CA ASP A 630 -2.57 45.52 48.32
C ASP A 630 -1.88 45.07 49.62
N LYS A 631 -1.98 43.77 49.94
CA LYS A 631 -1.31 43.13 51.08
C LYS A 631 0.05 42.51 50.74
N LYS A 632 0.70 42.91 49.65
CA LYS A 632 1.95 42.28 49.18
C LYS A 632 3.07 42.27 50.22
N HIS A 633 3.06 43.20 51.17
CA HIS A 633 3.98 43.22 52.32
C HIS A 633 3.89 41.95 53.19
N GLN A 634 2.75 41.25 53.20
CA GLN A 634 2.52 40.02 53.98
C GLN A 634 3.12 38.77 53.29
N LEU A 635 3.48 38.87 52.02
CA LEU A 635 4.16 37.81 51.28
C LEU A 635 5.61 37.61 51.77
N SER A 636 6.22 38.61 52.41
CA SER A 636 7.52 38.49 53.06
C SER A 636 7.36 38.38 54.57
N SER A 637 7.99 37.38 55.19
CA SER A 637 8.06 37.32 56.66
C SER A 637 9.00 38.41 57.20
N HIS A 638 8.87 38.76 58.48
CA HIS A 638 9.76 39.75 59.11
C HIS A 638 11.24 39.31 59.03
N GLU A 639 11.50 38.03 59.30
CA GLU A 639 12.84 37.42 59.20
C GLU A 639 13.39 37.48 57.76
N GLU A 640 12.58 37.18 56.75
CA GLU A 640 12.99 37.24 55.35
C GLU A 640 13.18 38.69 54.87
N THR A 641 12.38 39.63 55.35
CA THR A 641 12.56 41.06 55.06
C THR A 641 13.89 41.55 55.64
N ILE A 642 14.22 41.18 56.88
CA ILE A 642 15.52 41.49 57.50
C ILE A 642 16.66 40.85 56.69
N ARG A 643 16.55 39.55 56.36
CA ARG A 643 17.55 38.86 55.54
C ARG A 643 17.76 39.52 54.18
N ARG A 644 16.69 39.94 53.50
CA ARG A 644 16.78 40.64 52.20
C ARG A 644 17.41 42.02 52.35
N LEU A 645 17.14 42.74 53.44
CA LEU A 645 17.79 44.00 53.75
C LEU A 645 19.28 43.81 54.08
N GLU A 646 19.65 42.77 54.83
CA GLU A 646 21.04 42.40 55.09
C GLU A 646 21.77 41.98 53.81
N LEU A 647 21.12 41.21 52.94
CA LEU A 647 21.68 40.83 51.64
C LEU A 647 21.85 42.06 50.74
N ALA A 648 20.85 42.94 50.67
CA ALA A 648 20.93 44.19 49.91
C ALA A 648 22.04 45.11 50.48
N ALA A 649 22.16 45.22 51.79
CA ALA A 649 23.21 45.99 52.45
C ALA A 649 24.60 45.38 52.22
N ASN A 650 24.74 44.05 52.25
CA ASN A 650 25.99 43.35 51.93
C ASN A 650 26.36 43.50 50.46
N VAL A 651 25.39 43.39 49.54
CA VAL A 651 25.61 43.63 48.11
C VAL A 651 25.99 45.09 47.88
N GLU A 652 25.30 46.05 48.51
CA GLU A 652 25.62 47.47 48.41
C GLU A 652 27.00 47.80 49.01
N SER A 653 27.37 47.19 50.14
CA SER A 653 28.70 47.31 50.74
C SER A 653 29.77 46.73 49.82
N THR A 654 29.54 45.52 49.30
CA THR A 654 30.47 44.87 48.35
C THR A 654 30.60 45.69 47.07
N MET A 655 29.51 46.28 46.58
CA MET A 655 29.51 47.16 45.41
C MET A 655 30.29 48.46 45.69
N LYS A 656 30.11 49.06 46.87
CA LYS A 656 30.87 50.26 47.30
C LYS A 656 32.35 49.95 47.49
N GLU A 657 32.69 48.82 48.10
CA GLU A 657 34.07 48.36 48.30
C GLU A 657 34.81 48.12 46.98
N ASN A 658 34.07 47.75 45.92
CA ASN A 658 34.61 47.50 44.59
C ASN A 658 34.33 48.64 43.58
N ASN A 659 33.83 49.81 44.01
CA ASN A 659 33.47 50.95 43.16
C ASN A 659 32.56 50.59 41.96
N LEU A 660 31.57 49.73 42.16
CA LEU A 660 30.61 49.31 41.14
C LEU A 660 29.26 49.98 41.33
N GLU A 661 28.72 50.57 40.26
CA GLU A 661 27.33 51.04 40.23
C GLU A 661 26.36 49.91 39.83
N LEU A 662 25.07 50.02 40.23
CA LEU A 662 24.07 48.98 40.00
C LEU A 662 23.84 48.69 38.50
N ALA A 663 23.98 49.70 37.65
CA ALA A 663 23.95 49.55 36.19
C ALA A 663 25.17 48.81 35.64
N GLN A 664 26.35 48.99 36.25
CA GLN A 664 27.60 48.33 35.85
C GLN A 664 27.63 46.86 36.29
N LEU A 665 27.02 46.54 37.44
CA LEU A 665 26.85 45.15 37.89
C LEU A 665 25.97 44.36 36.91
N ASP A 666 24.89 44.97 36.41
CA ASP A 666 24.01 44.34 35.41
C ASP A 666 24.71 44.15 34.05
N ILE A 667 25.61 45.07 33.67
CA ILE A 667 26.51 44.92 32.51
C ILE A 667 27.53 43.79 32.76
N PHE A 668 28.16 43.73 33.93
CA PHE A 668 29.13 42.69 34.29
C PHE A 668 28.51 41.28 34.27
N ILE A 669 27.27 41.15 34.75
CA ILE A 669 26.53 39.88 34.76
C ILE A 669 26.12 39.48 33.34
N LYS A 670 25.60 40.44 32.54
CA LYS A 670 25.17 40.18 31.14
C LYS A 670 26.33 39.99 30.16
N GLU A 671 27.48 40.61 30.41
CA GLU A 671 28.63 40.63 29.49
C GLU A 671 29.86 39.89 30.03
N SER A 672 29.70 39.05 31.06
CA SER A 672 30.78 38.21 31.60
C SER A 672 31.50 37.38 30.53
N SER A 673 30.76 36.88 29.53
CA SER A 673 31.31 36.18 28.36
C SER A 673 32.07 37.10 27.39
N ARG A 674 31.71 38.39 27.32
CA ARG A 674 32.34 39.39 26.44
C ARG A 674 33.65 39.91 27.03
N LEU A 675 33.75 40.00 28.37
CA LEU A 675 35.00 40.30 29.08
C LEU A 675 36.08 39.24 28.86
N LEU A 676 35.69 37.96 28.80
CA LEU A 676 36.58 36.85 28.41
C LEU A 676 37.11 37.03 26.98
N GLN A 677 36.23 37.38 26.03
CA GLN A 677 36.63 37.63 24.64
C GLN A 677 37.56 38.85 24.48
N LEU A 678 37.39 39.89 25.30
CA LEU A 678 38.25 41.08 25.27
C LEU A 678 39.63 40.83 25.90
N TYR A 679 39.71 39.96 26.91
CA TYR A 679 40.98 39.49 27.46
C TYR A 679 41.72 38.57 26.48
N GLU A 680 41.02 37.62 25.85
CA GLU A 680 41.58 36.74 24.83
C GLU A 680 42.09 37.53 23.60
N LYS A 681 41.47 38.67 23.29
CA LYS A 681 41.92 39.61 22.25
C LYS A 681 43.04 40.55 22.68
N GLY A 682 43.39 40.59 23.98
CA GLY A 682 44.49 41.39 24.51
C GLY A 682 44.19 42.86 24.77
N ASP A 683 42.91 43.26 24.75
CA ASP A 683 42.49 44.66 24.91
C ASP A 683 42.46 45.14 26.38
N ILE A 684 42.57 44.22 27.34
CA ILE A 684 42.56 44.49 28.79
C ILE A 684 43.51 43.55 29.55
N MET A 685 44.17 44.06 30.60
CA MET A 685 45.06 43.30 31.49
C MET A 685 44.38 43.08 32.85
N PHE A 686 44.11 41.83 33.22
CA PHE A 686 43.61 41.48 34.56
C PHE A 686 44.74 41.45 35.60
N SER A 687 44.41 41.88 36.83
CA SER A 687 45.26 41.78 38.03
C SER A 687 45.60 40.32 38.38
N GLU A 688 46.67 40.09 39.15
CA GLU A 688 47.06 38.72 39.55
C GLU A 688 46.00 38.01 40.39
N ASP A 689 45.22 38.74 41.19
CA ASP A 689 44.17 38.13 42.02
C ASP A 689 42.91 37.77 41.21
N ALA A 690 42.61 38.52 40.14
CA ALA A 690 41.55 38.14 39.20
C ALA A 690 41.91 36.87 38.41
N LYS A 691 43.20 36.62 38.14
CA LYS A 691 43.68 35.37 37.49
C LYS A 691 43.52 34.14 38.39
N LYS A 692 43.61 34.29 39.72
CA LYS A 692 43.39 33.20 40.69
C LYS A 692 41.93 32.74 40.74
N LEU A 693 40.97 33.61 40.42
CA LEU A 693 39.54 33.26 40.38
C LEU A 693 39.15 32.36 39.19
N PHE A 694 40.03 32.24 38.18
CA PHE A 694 39.88 31.33 37.04
C PHE A 694 40.68 30.02 37.18
N GLN A 695 41.38 29.82 38.31
CA GLN A 695 41.92 28.51 38.67
C GLN A 695 40.82 27.68 39.34
N HIS A 696 40.63 26.44 38.88
CA HIS A 696 39.60 25.55 39.38
C HIS A 696 39.65 25.44 40.91
N ILE A 697 38.61 25.95 41.59
CA ILE A 697 38.41 25.73 43.02
C ILE A 697 37.91 24.29 43.19
N SER A 698 38.79 23.40 43.65
CA SER A 698 38.44 22.05 44.06
C SER A 698 37.42 22.10 45.20
N SER A 699 36.19 21.65 44.97
CA SER A 699 35.23 21.40 46.04
C SER A 699 35.59 20.06 46.70
N LYS A 700 36.01 20.10 47.98
CA LYS A 700 36.32 18.90 48.77
C LYS A 700 35.02 18.16 49.14
N SER A 701 34.53 17.35 48.22
CA SER A 701 33.46 16.37 48.45
C SER A 701 34.01 14.97 48.22
N ILE A 702 33.72 14.05 49.14
CA ILE A 702 34.09 12.63 49.03
C ILE A 702 33.49 12.04 47.74
N TYR A 703 32.25 12.37 47.41
CA TYR A 703 31.57 11.94 46.17
C TYR A 703 32.25 12.48 44.90
N SER A 704 32.77 13.70 44.93
CA SER A 704 33.50 14.28 43.79
C SER A 704 34.85 13.59 43.57
N LYS A 705 35.51 13.16 44.65
CA LYS A 705 36.74 12.36 44.60
C LYS A 705 36.47 10.94 44.08
N GLU A 706 35.44 10.26 44.59
CA GLU A 706 35.06 8.92 44.12
C GLU A 706 34.66 8.92 42.64
N ARG A 707 33.91 9.94 42.18
CA ARG A 707 33.57 10.10 40.76
C ARG A 707 34.82 10.31 39.90
N LEU A 708 35.77 11.13 40.34
CA LEU A 708 37.01 11.35 39.62
C LEU A 708 37.87 10.08 39.54
N GLU A 709 38.02 9.36 40.66
CA GLU A 709 38.75 8.08 40.71
C GLU A 709 38.12 7.03 39.78
N TYR A 710 36.79 6.97 39.73
CA TYR A 710 36.05 6.12 38.80
C TYR A 710 36.34 6.48 37.34
N LEU A 711 36.22 7.77 36.98
CA LEU A 711 36.45 8.24 35.61
C LEU A 711 37.89 7.95 35.16
N MET A 712 38.87 8.22 36.03
CA MET A 712 40.28 7.94 35.74
C MET A 712 40.54 6.45 35.52
N LYS A 713 40.01 5.59 36.40
CA LYS A 713 40.17 4.14 36.26
C LYS A 713 39.57 3.64 34.95
N ARG A 714 38.37 4.10 34.60
CA ARG A 714 37.68 3.77 33.34
C ARG A 714 38.49 4.19 32.13
N SER A 715 38.94 5.45 32.10
CA SER A 715 39.69 5.98 30.96
C SER A 715 41.03 5.27 30.77
N ILE A 716 41.75 4.95 31.85
CA ILE A 716 43.00 4.17 31.79
C ILE A 716 42.74 2.76 31.22
N GLU A 717 41.70 2.06 31.68
CA GLU A 717 41.32 0.73 31.19
C GLU A 717 40.94 0.75 29.70
N ASN A 718 40.13 1.71 29.29
CA ASN A 718 39.67 1.84 27.91
C ASN A 718 40.81 2.21 26.95
N ILE A 719 41.69 3.13 27.36
CA ILE A 719 42.84 3.54 26.55
C ILE A 719 43.87 2.41 26.46
N TYR A 720 44.15 1.68 27.55
CA TYR A 720 44.98 0.47 27.50
C TYR A 720 44.44 -0.57 26.50
N ASN A 721 43.14 -0.83 26.54
CA ASN A 721 42.49 -1.78 25.62
C ASN A 721 42.54 -1.30 24.15
N SER A 722 42.51 0.01 23.91
CA SER A 722 42.63 0.59 22.57
C SER A 722 44.07 0.49 22.05
N LEU A 723 45.06 0.81 22.89
CA LEU A 723 46.48 0.79 22.55
C LEU A 723 47.01 -0.64 22.38
N SER A 724 46.64 -1.58 23.25
CA SER A 724 47.06 -3.00 23.15
C SER A 724 46.55 -3.69 21.89
N LYS A 725 45.42 -3.24 21.32
CA LYS A 725 44.89 -3.75 20.05
C LYS A 725 45.48 -3.07 18.83
N ASN A 726 46.22 -1.97 19.01
CA ASN A 726 46.76 -1.18 17.93
C ASN A 726 48.21 -1.63 17.60
N PRO A 727 48.48 -2.13 16.39
CA PRO A 727 49.81 -2.67 16.03
C PRO A 727 50.94 -1.62 16.01
N LEU A 728 50.61 -0.32 16.09
CA LEU A 728 51.59 0.78 16.14
C LEU A 728 52.21 0.97 17.53
N TYR A 729 51.58 0.42 18.58
CA TYR A 729 51.99 0.60 19.96
C TYR A 729 52.47 -0.73 20.56
N THR A 730 53.58 -0.68 21.28
CA THR A 730 54.06 -1.77 22.14
C THR A 730 53.99 -1.26 23.59
N ILE A 731 53.10 -1.87 24.36
CA ILE A 731 52.91 -1.65 25.79
C ILE A 731 53.01 -2.99 26.52
N GLU A 732 53.11 -2.97 27.84
CA GLU A 732 53.21 -4.12 28.72
C GLU A 732 52.03 -5.10 28.52
N SER A 733 52.30 -6.39 28.75
CA SER A 733 51.35 -7.48 28.48
C SER A 733 50.07 -7.44 29.32
N THR A 734 50.12 -6.82 30.49
CA THR A 734 48.97 -6.69 31.37
C THR A 734 48.79 -5.26 31.86
N LEU A 735 47.53 -4.85 32.06
CA LEU A 735 47.18 -3.52 32.59
C LEU A 735 47.86 -3.27 33.94
N SER A 736 48.01 -4.30 34.77
CA SER A 736 48.67 -4.22 36.07
C SER A 736 50.16 -3.90 35.95
N GLU A 737 50.86 -4.49 34.97
CA GLU A 737 52.28 -4.19 34.70
C GLU A 737 52.42 -2.77 34.15
N TRP A 738 51.53 -2.34 33.25
CA TRP A 738 51.53 -0.98 32.71
C TRP A 738 51.28 0.08 33.80
N GLN A 739 50.40 -0.21 34.75
CA GLN A 739 50.12 0.65 35.90
C GLN A 739 51.27 0.69 36.92
N GLN A 740 52.13 -0.33 36.97
CA GLN A 740 53.32 -0.33 37.83
C GLN A 740 54.46 0.53 37.24
N ASN A 741 54.52 0.64 35.91
CA ASN A 741 55.55 1.41 35.19
C ASN A 741 55.11 2.85 34.85
N LYS A 742 54.05 3.37 35.46
CA LYS A 742 53.56 4.74 35.22
C LYS A 742 54.49 5.81 35.84
N TYR A 743 54.61 6.94 35.16
CA TYR A 743 55.36 8.10 35.66
C TYR A 743 54.57 8.92 36.68
N SER A 744 53.25 9.01 36.51
CA SER A 744 52.34 9.68 37.46
C SER A 744 50.98 8.99 37.49
N THR A 745 49.96 9.55 38.14
CA THR A 745 48.63 8.91 38.15
C THR A 745 47.98 8.85 36.77
N THR A 746 48.37 9.73 35.85
CA THR A 746 47.78 9.91 34.52
C THR A 746 48.80 9.84 33.38
N VAL A 747 50.11 9.73 33.68
CA VAL A 747 51.18 9.69 32.68
C VAL A 747 51.82 8.30 32.61
N PHE A 748 51.80 7.68 31.43
CA PHE A 748 52.24 6.30 31.17
C PHE A 748 53.32 6.25 30.07
N SER A 749 54.17 5.23 30.08
CA SER A 749 55.12 4.96 29.00
C SER A 749 54.50 4.08 27.91
N ALA A 750 54.82 4.33 26.65
CA ALA A 750 54.56 3.40 25.55
C ALA A 750 55.67 3.48 24.51
N ILE A 751 55.85 2.43 23.71
CA ILE A 751 56.74 2.46 22.54
C ILE A 751 55.86 2.55 21.30
N ARG A 752 55.97 3.64 20.55
CA ARG A 752 55.34 3.79 19.23
C ARG A 752 56.42 3.79 18.17
N ASP A 753 56.35 2.87 17.20
CA ASP A 753 57.30 2.77 16.08
C ASP A 753 58.79 2.80 16.49
N LYS A 754 59.16 2.07 17.55
CA LYS A 754 60.51 1.99 18.16
C LYS A 754 61.00 3.24 18.90
N THR A 755 60.14 4.21 19.14
CA THR A 755 60.40 5.40 19.97
C THR A 755 59.62 5.34 21.27
N ASN A 756 60.29 5.62 22.40
CA ASN A 756 59.62 5.79 23.69
C ASN A 756 58.84 7.10 23.69
N ILE A 757 57.55 7.02 23.99
CA ILE A 757 56.63 8.16 24.11
C ILE A 757 55.97 8.18 25.49
N ARG A 758 55.57 9.38 25.94
CA ARG A 758 54.77 9.58 27.14
C ARG A 758 53.30 9.76 26.76
N ILE A 759 52.42 8.94 27.32
CA ILE A 759 50.97 9.01 27.10
C ILE A 759 50.33 9.67 28.31
N VAL A 760 49.72 10.82 28.10
CA VAL A 760 48.90 11.53 29.09
C VAL A 760 47.46 11.11 28.90
N ILE A 761 46.83 10.57 29.95
CA ILE A 761 45.47 10.04 29.92
C ILE A 761 44.52 10.94 30.70
N ARG A 762 43.47 11.43 30.06
CA ARG A 762 42.41 12.18 30.74
C ARG A 762 41.00 11.82 30.24
N PRO A 763 40.00 11.70 31.12
CA PRO A 763 38.60 11.62 30.71
C PRO A 763 38.19 12.90 29.98
N SER A 764 37.37 12.75 28.95
CA SER A 764 36.74 13.86 28.22
C SER A 764 35.23 13.97 28.48
N ASP A 765 34.74 13.36 29.57
CA ASP A 765 33.36 13.49 30.01
C ASP A 765 32.98 14.97 30.21
N ASP A 766 31.73 15.31 29.93
CA ASP A 766 31.19 16.69 29.95
C ASP A 766 31.91 17.64 28.96
N ASP A 767 32.42 17.10 27.84
CA ASP A 767 33.03 17.83 26.72
C ASP A 767 34.23 18.70 27.12
N LYS A 768 35.01 18.28 28.14
CA LYS A 768 36.16 19.02 28.65
C LYS A 768 37.31 18.10 29.08
N ILE A 769 38.54 18.61 29.00
CA ILE A 769 39.75 17.97 29.53
C ILE A 769 40.28 18.86 30.65
N ILE A 770 40.58 18.28 31.81
CA ILE A 770 41.11 19.02 32.96
C ILE A 770 42.47 18.44 33.30
N PHE A 771 43.52 19.24 33.17
CA PHE A 771 44.87 18.94 33.68
C PHE A 771 44.97 19.38 35.14
N TYR A 772 45.71 18.61 35.93
CA TYR A 772 45.83 18.87 37.37
C TYR A 772 47.21 18.57 37.94
N GLU A 773 47.94 17.59 37.39
CA GLU A 773 49.27 17.23 37.91
C GLU A 773 50.36 17.97 37.11
N ASP A 774 51.36 18.52 37.82
CA ASP A 774 52.51 19.17 37.18
C ASP A 774 53.24 18.20 36.24
N ALA A 775 53.27 16.90 36.58
CA ALA A 775 53.84 15.83 35.75
C ALA A 775 53.17 15.69 34.37
N GLU A 776 51.90 16.10 34.22
CA GLU A 776 51.20 16.09 32.94
C GLU A 776 51.69 17.21 32.05
N LEU A 777 51.84 18.40 32.63
CA LEU A 777 52.34 19.57 31.92
C LEU A 777 53.80 19.34 31.50
N GLU A 778 54.62 18.74 32.38
CA GLU A 778 55.99 18.31 32.06
C GLU A 778 56.05 17.24 30.97
N ALA A 779 55.08 16.33 30.90
CA ALA A 779 55.02 15.32 29.85
C ALA A 779 54.59 15.91 28.50
N LEU A 780 53.69 16.90 28.50
CA LEU A 780 53.25 17.63 27.30
C LEU A 780 54.31 18.60 26.76
N ASP A 781 55.31 18.96 27.56
CA ASP A 781 56.44 19.81 27.15
C ASP A 781 57.56 19.02 26.44
N ASP A 782 57.51 17.68 26.47
CA ASP A 782 58.42 16.80 25.73
C ASP A 782 58.06 16.82 24.22
N THR A 783 58.99 16.41 23.36
CA THR A 783 58.74 16.24 21.91
C THR A 783 58.06 14.92 21.58
N ALA A 784 58.14 13.94 22.49
CA ALA A 784 57.64 12.58 22.30
C ALA A 784 56.46 12.28 23.25
N TYR A 785 55.33 12.98 23.07
CA TYR A 785 54.12 12.80 23.88
C TYR A 785 52.86 12.56 23.05
N GLU A 786 51.85 11.98 23.70
CA GLU A 786 50.49 11.87 23.17
C GLU A 786 49.45 12.11 24.27
N LEU A 787 48.40 12.86 23.95
CA LEU A 787 47.24 13.05 24.82
C LEU A 787 46.10 12.16 24.36
N TRP A 788 45.66 11.23 25.21
CA TRP A 788 44.58 10.29 24.93
C TRP A 788 43.39 10.54 25.86
N THR A 789 42.19 10.52 25.28
CA THR A 789 40.95 10.73 26.04
C THR A 789 39.89 9.67 25.77
N ASP A 790 39.00 9.51 26.75
CA ASP A 790 37.87 8.60 26.76
C ASP A 790 36.63 9.33 27.28
N ASP A 791 35.52 9.26 26.53
CA ASP A 791 34.25 9.94 26.84
C ASP A 791 33.23 9.05 27.58
N GLY A 792 33.57 7.79 27.84
CA GLY A 792 32.68 6.82 28.48
C GLY A 792 31.48 6.35 27.62
N LYS A 793 31.32 6.88 26.41
CA LYS A 793 30.29 6.51 25.43
C LYS A 793 30.86 5.65 24.30
N GLY A 794 32.12 5.24 24.42
CA GLY A 794 32.81 4.36 23.47
C GLY A 794 33.80 5.08 22.54
N THR A 795 33.99 6.39 22.69
CA THR A 795 34.95 7.16 21.91
C THR A 795 36.27 7.26 22.68
N VAL A 796 37.25 6.47 22.25
CA VAL A 796 38.64 6.59 22.73
C VAL A 796 39.48 7.15 21.58
N ARG A 797 40.06 8.34 21.77
CA ARG A 797 40.86 8.97 20.71
C ARG A 797 42.04 9.76 21.27
N MET A 798 43.07 9.88 20.43
CA MET A 798 44.14 10.85 20.63
C MET A 798 43.63 12.26 20.29
N ILE A 799 43.98 13.24 21.11
CA ILE A 799 43.75 14.66 20.86
C ILE A 799 45.07 15.31 20.51
N THR A 800 45.14 15.94 19.34
CA THR A 800 46.33 16.70 18.91
C THR A 800 46.19 18.19 19.23
N LEU A 801 47.32 18.92 19.26
CA LEU A 801 47.31 20.38 19.32
C LEU A 801 46.47 20.98 18.18
N GLY A 802 46.48 20.38 17.00
CA GLY A 802 45.65 20.80 15.87
C GLY A 802 44.15 20.65 16.13
N ASP A 803 43.73 19.60 16.82
CA ASP A 803 42.33 19.41 17.21
C ASP A 803 41.89 20.44 18.25
N LEU A 804 42.75 20.76 19.21
CA LEU A 804 42.51 21.80 20.20
C LEU A 804 42.38 23.18 19.54
N ILE A 805 43.27 23.52 18.60
CA ILE A 805 43.24 24.79 17.85
C ILE A 805 41.95 24.89 17.01
N LYS A 806 41.56 23.83 16.30
CA LYS A 806 40.31 23.80 15.51
C LYS A 806 39.06 23.92 16.37
N THR A 807 39.04 23.25 17.53
CA THR A 807 37.88 23.23 18.43
C THR A 807 37.71 24.56 19.17
N THR A 808 38.83 25.19 19.57
CA THR A 808 38.82 26.48 20.27
C THR A 808 38.68 27.68 19.33
N GLY A 809 38.89 27.51 18.03
CA GLY A 809 38.84 28.59 17.05
C GLY A 809 40.01 29.57 17.12
N MET A 810 41.07 29.24 17.87
CA MET A 810 42.25 30.09 18.00
C MET A 810 43.04 30.12 16.69
N SER A 811 43.21 31.29 16.07
CA SER A 811 43.99 31.46 14.83
C SER A 811 45.34 32.16 15.04
N SER A 812 45.65 32.55 16.29
CA SER A 812 46.86 33.26 16.69
C SER A 812 47.27 32.81 18.10
N ILE A 813 48.52 32.34 18.26
CA ILE A 813 49.10 31.97 19.56
C ILE A 813 50.21 32.98 19.91
N PRO A 814 50.06 33.82 20.95
CA PRO A 814 51.07 34.79 21.34
C PRO A 814 52.28 34.11 22.00
N LEU A 815 53.45 34.19 21.37
CA LEU A 815 54.69 33.51 21.81
C LEU A 815 55.50 34.29 22.86
N LYS A 816 55.00 35.43 23.35
CA LYS A 816 55.70 36.36 24.27
C LYS A 816 56.11 35.77 25.63
N LYS A 817 55.58 34.59 25.99
CA LYS A 817 55.90 33.87 27.24
C LYS A 817 56.52 32.48 27.00
N VAL A 818 56.67 32.07 25.72
CA VAL A 818 57.28 30.80 25.32
C VAL A 818 58.77 31.01 25.02
N PHE A 819 59.15 32.21 24.58
CA PHE A 819 60.54 32.65 24.41
C PHE A 819 60.95 33.66 25.47
#